data_AF-A0A5Q4GV76-F1
#
_entry.id   AF-A0A5Q4GV76-F1
#
_cell.length_a   1.000
_cell.length_b   1.000
_cell.length_c   1.000
_cell.angle_alpha   90.00
_cell.angle_beta   90.00
_cell.angle_gamma   90.00
#
_symmetry.space_group_name_H-M   'P 1'
#
loop_
_entity.id
_entity.type
_entity.pdbx_description
1 polymer ?
#
loop_
_entity_poly.entity_id
_entity_poly.type
_entity_poly.pdbx_seq_one_letter_code
_entity_poly.pdbx_strand_id
1 'polypeptide(L)'
;MKWHTFCLLSLSASLWSVVAAADQGSRFAVTNSRSEYSHWIDLYDANNRRIDPTDPNAAPYSPMTTCGRCHDYESIASGHHFNAMHSSLPAGRPGEPWIWTDERTGTQIPLSYRRWEGTYHPDDLDISPWDFILKFGRHLPGGGPGEPPAPKPTADGESEAGDQQPTPAVADRWRLSGMLQIDCMFCHSNDLGYSPETWWNQIRDQNFAWAPAAAAGLASIEGRVAGLADDFDPADAAPGGRNRLPVTTYGSLRMNADNKVFFDMVRTPDDRTCYYCHTTHTVGSQSVPIWNQDEDVHLRAGMSCSDCHRNDIGHHTVRGYEGEVHPTGESVASLSCRGCHMDGQDGMGGRMGAPKPLHGGLPALHFDKLSCTACHSGPAPGDQAQPVHTAMAHGLGLPSHHYTSDLDPGIVAPVLLQDQGMLYPHRMTWPAFWGRLIDGEITPLNPESVQDTLRRILRVRRGASLMQTVSAVKLSAEDKAGVLGEERASVDEELWTQEEQDAIAALELAKAKQAWDELLVSALETLQETFENEGEAVYVSGGRAYRLGEDSELETFEHAAAQPYAWKLGHDVRPTRYSSGITGCYECHAAGAPIFEGRVTAVAPVPDDQPPVHSMWELAGYDKLLLDAWNQSFQGRSIFKYAGFAAMGIVGLILLTYLIQGTYGLFGHFRRA
;
A
#
# COMPACT_ATOMS: atom_id res chain seq x y z
N MET A 1 -32.65 41.55 -61.10
CA MET A 1 -31.78 41.10 -62.21
C MET A 1 -30.70 40.24 -61.58
N LYS A 2 -30.81 38.90 -61.56
CA LYS A 2 -30.52 37.93 -62.63
C LYS A 2 -29.10 38.05 -63.25
N TRP A 3 -28.28 37.05 -62.91
CA TRP A 3 -27.42 36.21 -63.76
C TRP A 3 -25.95 36.67 -64.01
N HIS A 4 -25.00 35.93 -63.40
CA HIS A 4 -23.99 35.03 -64.01
C HIS A 4 -22.72 35.80 -64.43
N THR A 5 -21.47 35.39 -64.19
CA THR A 5 -20.81 34.07 -64.21
C THR A 5 -19.39 34.31 -63.66
N PHE A 6 -18.88 33.52 -62.72
CA PHE A 6 -17.47 33.08 -62.75
C PHE A 6 -17.30 31.93 -61.76
N CYS A 7 -16.85 30.81 -62.30
CA CYS A 7 -16.71 29.51 -61.67
C CYS A 7 -15.21 29.23 -61.52
N LEU A 8 -14.87 28.47 -60.47
CA LEU A 8 -13.70 27.57 -60.37
C LEU A 8 -12.30 28.19 -60.34
N LEU A 9 -11.71 28.30 -59.13
CA LEU A 9 -10.34 27.86 -58.78
C LEU A 9 -9.92 28.39 -57.39
N SER A 10 -10.39 27.77 -56.30
CA SER A 10 -9.79 27.96 -54.96
C SER A 10 -10.40 27.02 -53.90
N LEU A 11 -10.44 25.71 -54.18
CA LEU A 11 -10.91 24.70 -53.21
C LEU A 11 -10.09 23.41 -53.37
N SER A 12 -8.78 23.50 -53.21
CA SER A 12 -7.88 22.33 -53.19
C SER A 12 -6.51 22.57 -52.54
N ALA A 13 -6.37 23.53 -51.61
CA ALA A 13 -5.09 23.83 -50.98
C ALA A 13 -5.15 24.11 -49.46
N SER A 14 -6.14 23.57 -48.75
CA SER A 14 -6.27 23.74 -47.30
C SER A 14 -6.63 22.46 -46.53
N LEU A 15 -6.36 21.29 -47.13
CA LEU A 15 -6.54 19.97 -46.49
C LEU A 15 -5.25 19.17 -46.32
N TRP A 16 -4.08 19.79 -46.52
CA TRP A 16 -2.77 19.11 -46.54
C TRP A 16 -1.80 19.65 -45.48
N SER A 17 -2.28 19.99 -44.29
CA SER A 17 -1.38 20.40 -43.19
C SER A 17 -1.84 19.97 -41.79
N VAL A 18 -2.71 18.96 -41.66
CA VAL A 18 -3.13 18.42 -40.34
C VAL A 18 -2.96 16.90 -40.22
N VAL A 19 -2.11 16.29 -41.05
CA VAL A 19 -1.71 14.88 -40.89
C VAL A 19 -0.20 14.75 -41.06
N ALA A 20 0.56 15.46 -40.22
CA ALA A 20 2.02 15.35 -40.15
C ALA A 20 2.54 15.65 -38.73
N ALA A 21 1.84 15.17 -37.71
CA ALA A 21 2.31 15.19 -36.32
C ALA A 21 1.92 13.90 -35.56
N ALA A 22 1.85 12.77 -36.27
CA ALA A 22 1.82 11.45 -35.67
C ALA A 22 2.91 10.64 -36.36
N ASP A 23 3.80 10.06 -35.56
CA ASP A 23 5.02 9.34 -35.95
C ASP A 23 6.28 10.21 -36.13
N GLN A 24 6.69 10.91 -35.06
CA GLN A 24 8.13 10.93 -34.78
C GLN A 24 8.48 9.52 -34.32
N GLY A 25 8.86 8.65 -35.26
CA GLY A 25 9.19 7.26 -34.99
C GLY A 25 10.20 7.16 -33.85
N SER A 26 9.88 6.35 -32.85
CA SER A 26 10.79 6.04 -31.75
C SER A 26 12.14 5.55 -32.30
N ARG A 27 13.26 5.99 -31.69
CA ARG A 27 14.60 5.48 -32.05
C ARG A 27 14.77 4.00 -31.70
N PHE A 28 13.83 3.43 -30.94
CA PHE A 28 13.86 2.05 -30.47
C PHE A 28 13.12 1.12 -31.44
N ALA A 29 13.72 -0.04 -31.71
CA ALA A 29 13.15 -1.03 -32.60
C ALA A 29 11.90 -1.69 -31.99
N VAL A 30 10.86 -1.87 -32.80
CA VAL A 30 9.64 -2.60 -32.42
C VAL A 30 9.39 -3.76 -33.39
N THR A 31 9.05 -4.93 -32.86
CA THR A 31 8.73 -6.10 -33.70
C THR A 31 7.29 -6.08 -34.20
N ASN A 32 6.39 -5.39 -33.50
CA ASN A 32 4.94 -5.40 -33.71
C ASN A 32 4.31 -6.82 -33.79
N SER A 33 5.03 -7.83 -33.31
CA SER A 33 4.52 -9.19 -33.24
C SER A 33 3.67 -9.39 -31.98
N ARG A 34 2.67 -10.26 -32.09
CA ARG A 34 1.98 -10.83 -30.92
C ARG A 34 2.74 -12.00 -30.30
N SER A 35 3.77 -12.50 -30.97
CA SER A 35 4.74 -13.43 -30.38
C SER A 35 5.84 -12.67 -29.65
N GLU A 36 6.44 -13.34 -28.67
CA GLU A 36 7.59 -12.79 -27.96
C GLU A 36 8.82 -12.72 -28.85
N TYR A 37 9.68 -11.73 -28.57
CA TYR A 37 10.98 -11.59 -29.21
C TYR A 37 12.03 -12.34 -28.40
N SER A 38 12.93 -13.06 -29.07
CA SER A 38 14.02 -13.78 -28.41
C SER A 38 15.18 -12.84 -28.11
N HIS A 39 15.47 -12.61 -26.83
CA HIS A 39 16.46 -11.64 -26.37
C HIS A 39 17.85 -12.27 -26.20
N TRP A 40 18.65 -12.27 -27.27
CA TRP A 40 20.08 -12.54 -27.22
C TRP A 40 20.86 -11.22 -27.25
N ILE A 41 21.33 -10.78 -26.09
CA ILE A 41 21.80 -9.41 -25.87
C ILE A 41 23.31 -9.39 -25.56
N ASP A 42 24.02 -8.40 -26.09
CA ASP A 42 25.36 -8.06 -25.62
C ASP A 42 25.27 -7.33 -24.27
N LEU A 43 25.98 -7.80 -23.25
CA LEU A 43 25.99 -7.15 -21.95
C LEU A 43 26.85 -5.88 -21.96
N TYR A 44 26.40 -4.85 -21.22
CA TYR A 44 27.13 -3.60 -21.01
C TYR A 44 27.18 -3.25 -19.53
N ASP A 45 28.31 -2.69 -19.10
CA ASP A 45 28.49 -2.18 -17.74
C ASP A 45 27.89 -0.78 -17.57
N ALA A 46 27.91 -0.25 -16.34
CA ALA A 46 27.40 1.09 -16.04
C ALA A 46 28.12 2.23 -16.80
N ASN A 47 29.34 1.98 -17.29
CA ASN A 47 30.11 2.93 -18.10
C ASN A 47 29.87 2.75 -19.61
N ASN A 48 28.82 1.99 -19.98
CA ASN A 48 28.46 1.67 -21.36
C ASN A 48 29.57 0.95 -22.15
N ARG A 49 30.41 0.18 -21.46
CA ARG A 49 31.43 -0.69 -22.06
C ARG A 49 30.85 -2.08 -22.25
N ARG A 50 31.11 -2.68 -23.42
CA ARG A 50 30.70 -4.06 -23.70
C ARG A 50 31.45 -5.00 -22.76
N ILE A 51 30.73 -5.88 -22.10
CA ILE A 51 31.28 -6.91 -21.21
C ILE A 51 31.61 -8.14 -22.07
N ASP A 52 32.80 -8.70 -21.89
CA ASP A 52 33.06 -10.10 -22.26
C ASP A 52 32.63 -10.98 -21.09
N PRO A 53 31.49 -11.70 -21.19
CA PRO A 53 30.99 -12.51 -20.08
C PRO A 53 31.88 -13.72 -19.78
N THR A 54 32.88 -14.02 -20.63
CA THR A 54 33.86 -15.09 -20.37
C THR A 54 35.07 -14.63 -19.55
N ASP A 55 35.22 -13.32 -19.34
CA ASP A 55 36.28 -12.76 -18.49
C ASP A 55 36.02 -13.13 -17.01
N PRO A 56 36.99 -13.79 -16.32
CA PRO A 56 36.85 -14.11 -14.90
C PRO A 56 36.75 -12.87 -13.98
N ASN A 57 37.04 -11.67 -14.48
CA ASN A 57 36.87 -10.40 -13.77
C ASN A 57 35.86 -9.47 -14.49
N ALA A 58 34.87 -10.04 -15.17
CA ALA A 58 33.84 -9.28 -15.85
C ALA A 58 33.12 -8.29 -14.89
N ALA A 59 32.78 -7.12 -15.40
CA ALA A 59 31.94 -6.17 -14.69
C ALA A 59 30.49 -6.70 -14.58
N PRO A 60 29.72 -6.31 -13.55
CA PRO A 60 28.28 -6.55 -13.55
C PRO A 60 27.61 -5.78 -14.69
N TYR A 61 26.58 -6.38 -15.30
CA TYR A 61 25.81 -5.71 -16.33
C TYR A 61 24.91 -4.63 -15.69
N SER A 62 24.73 -3.54 -16.40
CA SER A 62 23.81 -2.47 -16.03
C SER A 62 22.51 -2.63 -16.82
N PRO A 63 21.34 -2.79 -16.16
CA PRO A 63 20.04 -2.75 -16.84
C PRO A 63 19.87 -1.48 -17.68
N MET A 64 20.29 -0.33 -17.16
CA MET A 64 20.22 0.95 -17.87
C MET A 64 20.99 0.93 -19.20
N THR A 65 22.23 0.46 -19.23
CA THR A 65 23.04 0.51 -20.47
C THR A 65 22.86 -0.71 -21.37
N THR A 66 22.47 -1.86 -20.80
CA THR A 66 22.21 -3.09 -21.54
C THR A 66 20.83 -3.04 -22.20
N CYS A 67 19.78 -2.82 -21.41
CA CYS A 67 18.40 -2.76 -21.91
C CYS A 67 18.09 -1.40 -22.57
N GLY A 68 18.71 -0.31 -22.09
CA GLY A 68 18.50 1.06 -22.62
C GLY A 68 18.98 1.29 -24.05
N ARG A 69 19.66 0.30 -24.65
CA ARG A 69 19.97 0.27 -26.10
C ARG A 69 18.74 -0.03 -26.95
N CYS A 70 17.79 -0.79 -26.40
CA CYS A 70 16.58 -1.24 -27.08
C CYS A 70 15.30 -0.64 -26.47
N HIS A 71 15.35 -0.11 -25.25
CA HIS A 71 14.22 0.47 -24.54
C HIS A 71 14.54 1.87 -24.00
N ASP A 72 13.53 2.71 -23.86
CA ASP A 72 13.70 4.05 -23.32
C ASP A 72 13.75 4.05 -21.79
N TYR A 73 14.95 3.92 -21.22
CA TYR A 73 15.13 3.87 -19.77
C TYR A 73 14.62 5.13 -19.05
N GLU A 74 14.82 6.32 -19.64
CA GLU A 74 14.36 7.57 -19.04
C GLU A 74 12.83 7.63 -19.01
N SER A 75 12.16 7.19 -20.08
CA SER A 75 10.71 7.06 -20.08
C SER A 75 10.24 6.03 -19.05
N ILE A 76 10.89 4.85 -18.97
CA ILE A 76 10.55 3.80 -17.98
C ILE A 76 10.64 4.35 -16.55
N ALA A 77 11.70 5.08 -16.22
CA ALA A 77 11.93 5.63 -14.88
C ALA A 77 10.86 6.64 -14.43
N SER A 78 10.06 7.19 -15.37
CA SER A 78 8.92 8.04 -15.04
C SER A 78 7.68 7.28 -14.54
N GLY A 79 7.71 5.94 -14.60
CA GLY A 79 6.63 5.06 -14.18
C GLY A 79 6.33 5.07 -12.68
N HIS A 80 5.12 4.66 -12.30
CA HIS A 80 4.63 4.84 -10.91
C HIS A 80 5.44 4.07 -9.86
N HIS A 81 6.05 2.94 -10.21
CA HIS A 81 6.90 2.15 -9.31
C HIS A 81 8.30 2.76 -9.10
N PHE A 82 8.73 3.68 -9.95
CA PHE A 82 10.10 4.22 -9.95
C PHE A 82 10.13 5.72 -9.60
N ASN A 83 9.03 6.43 -9.84
CA ASN A 83 9.03 7.88 -9.85
C ASN A 83 8.76 8.55 -8.48
N ALA A 84 8.82 7.80 -7.37
CA ALA A 84 8.42 8.32 -6.06
C ALA A 84 9.23 9.56 -5.61
N MET A 85 10.49 9.68 -6.04
CA MET A 85 11.36 10.83 -5.75
C MET A 85 11.27 11.98 -6.76
N HIS A 86 10.47 11.83 -7.83
CA HIS A 86 10.32 12.86 -8.85
C HIS A 86 9.29 13.90 -8.40
N SER A 87 9.74 14.95 -7.71
CA SER A 87 8.88 16.03 -7.20
C SER A 87 8.09 16.80 -8.27
N SER A 88 8.53 16.74 -9.54
CA SER A 88 7.83 17.34 -10.67
C SER A 88 6.63 16.53 -11.17
N LEU A 89 6.50 15.27 -10.75
CA LEU A 89 5.41 14.39 -11.15
C LEU A 89 4.31 14.38 -10.07
N PRO A 90 3.02 14.29 -10.46
CA PRO A 90 1.95 14.25 -9.48
C PRO A 90 2.09 13.07 -8.51
N ALA A 91 1.89 13.34 -7.21
CA ALA A 91 1.86 12.31 -6.16
C ALA A 91 0.79 11.23 -6.42
N GLY A 92 -0.29 11.59 -7.12
CA GLY A 92 -1.45 10.73 -7.35
C GLY A 92 -2.20 10.40 -6.06
N ARG A 93 -3.24 9.56 -6.19
CA ARG A 93 -4.03 9.04 -5.04
C ARG A 93 -3.11 8.39 -3.97
N PRO A 94 -3.35 8.59 -2.68
CA PRO A 94 -2.65 7.87 -1.61
C PRO A 94 -2.63 6.34 -1.81
N GLY A 95 -1.49 5.72 -1.56
CA GLY A 95 -1.27 4.27 -1.65
C GLY A 95 -0.75 3.71 -0.34
N GLU A 96 -0.35 2.45 -0.34
CA GLU A 96 0.37 1.87 0.80
C GLU A 96 1.69 2.63 1.01
N PRO A 97 1.98 3.11 2.23
CA PRO A 97 3.22 3.80 2.52
C PRO A 97 4.32 2.77 2.78
N TRP A 98 5.57 3.20 2.75
CA TRP A 98 6.64 2.42 3.37
C TRP A 98 6.51 2.60 4.88
N ILE A 99 6.55 1.55 5.69
CA ILE A 99 6.42 1.71 7.15
C ILE A 99 7.76 1.39 7.80
N TRP A 100 8.40 2.41 8.37
CA TRP A 100 9.61 2.19 9.16
C TRP A 100 9.23 1.67 10.53
N THR A 101 9.43 0.36 10.72
CA THR A 101 9.32 -0.28 12.03
C THR A 101 10.68 -0.36 12.73
N ASP A 102 10.69 -0.07 14.02
CA ASP A 102 11.81 -0.36 14.91
C ASP A 102 11.28 -0.98 16.21
N GLU A 103 11.44 -2.29 16.33
CA GLU A 103 10.95 -3.08 17.48
C GLU A 103 11.61 -2.65 18.80
N ARG A 104 12.82 -2.06 18.77
CA ARG A 104 13.54 -1.66 20.00
C ARG A 104 12.91 -0.44 20.66
N THR A 105 12.37 0.48 19.86
CA THR A 105 11.78 1.74 20.30
C THR A 105 10.26 1.75 20.23
N GLY A 106 9.64 0.67 19.72
CA GLY A 106 8.19 0.64 19.48
C GLY A 106 7.78 1.64 18.39
N THR A 107 8.63 1.84 17.38
CA THR A 107 8.34 2.79 16.31
C THR A 107 7.67 2.08 15.14
N GLN A 108 6.62 2.70 14.58
CA GLN A 108 6.06 2.43 13.26
C GLN A 108 5.66 3.76 12.59
N ILE A 109 6.45 4.21 11.61
CA ILE A 109 6.24 5.50 10.93
C ILE A 109 5.88 5.28 9.46
N PRO A 110 4.69 5.71 9.00
CA PRO A 110 4.35 5.76 7.58
C PRO A 110 5.22 6.79 6.83
N LEU A 111 5.98 6.34 5.84
CA LEU A 111 6.91 7.11 5.01
C LEU A 111 6.44 7.19 3.56
N SER A 112 6.63 8.36 2.95
CA SER A 112 6.42 8.56 1.51
C SER A 112 7.20 9.74 0.96
N TYR A 113 7.98 9.52 -0.11
CA TYR A 113 8.56 10.61 -0.90
C TYR A 113 7.50 11.48 -1.60
N ARG A 114 6.26 11.00 -1.72
CA ARG A 114 5.16 11.71 -2.38
C ARG A 114 4.43 12.70 -1.47
N ARG A 115 4.83 12.79 -0.19
CA ARG A 115 4.23 13.67 0.83
C ARG A 115 2.70 13.55 0.89
N TRP A 116 2.20 12.32 0.90
CA TRP A 116 0.77 12.08 1.15
C TRP A 116 0.43 12.53 2.57
N GLU A 117 -0.76 13.08 2.77
CA GLU A 117 -1.24 13.48 4.08
C GLU A 117 -1.18 12.30 5.06
N GLY A 118 -0.67 12.53 6.27
CA GLY A 118 -0.45 11.49 7.29
C GLY A 118 0.81 10.63 7.07
N THR A 119 1.67 10.95 6.09
CA THR A 119 2.99 10.32 5.92
C THR A 119 4.12 11.32 6.15
N TYR A 120 5.30 10.80 6.54
CA TYR A 120 6.51 11.58 6.72
C TYR A 120 7.45 11.40 5.53
N HIS A 121 8.13 12.46 5.12
CA HIS A 121 9.14 12.35 4.08
C HIS A 121 10.40 11.69 4.67
N PRO A 122 11.05 10.74 3.98
CA PRO A 122 12.27 10.10 4.49
C PRO A 122 13.37 11.10 4.91
N ASP A 123 13.60 12.16 4.13
CA ASP A 123 14.56 13.22 4.44
C ASP A 123 14.27 13.92 5.78
N ASP A 124 12.99 14.06 6.16
CA ASP A 124 12.59 14.72 7.42
C ASP A 124 12.98 13.88 8.66
N LEU A 125 13.48 12.65 8.46
CA LEU A 125 13.92 11.70 9.49
C LEU A 125 15.38 11.27 9.32
N ASP A 126 16.17 12.04 8.56
CA ASP A 126 17.57 11.73 8.23
C ASP A 126 17.74 10.37 7.53
N ILE A 127 16.73 9.91 6.78
CA ILE A 127 16.82 8.68 5.99
C ILE A 127 17.31 9.06 4.59
N SER A 128 18.60 8.85 4.34
CA SER A 128 19.16 9.03 3.00
C SER A 128 18.59 7.99 2.01
N PRO A 129 18.68 8.22 0.68
CA PRO A 129 18.30 7.20 -0.31
C PRO A 129 19.04 5.87 -0.11
N TRP A 130 20.28 5.93 0.38
CA TRP A 130 21.07 4.77 0.74
C TRP A 130 20.43 3.98 1.90
N ASP A 131 20.09 4.66 3.00
CA ASP A 131 19.42 4.04 4.15
C ASP A 131 18.05 3.49 3.77
N PHE A 132 17.33 4.21 2.90
CA PHE A 132 16.03 3.79 2.39
C PHE A 132 16.12 2.43 1.67
N ILE A 133 17.11 2.24 0.79
CA ILE A 133 17.32 0.96 0.09
C ILE A 133 17.70 -0.14 1.08
N LEU A 134 18.56 0.15 2.04
CA LEU A 134 18.94 -0.85 3.04
C LEU A 134 17.78 -1.25 3.95
N LYS A 135 16.75 -0.41 4.09
CA LYS A 135 15.54 -0.71 4.85
C LYS A 135 14.46 -1.41 4.01
N PHE A 136 14.23 -0.94 2.79
CA PHE A 136 13.05 -1.29 1.99
C PHE A 136 13.36 -1.97 0.65
N GLY A 137 14.64 -2.02 0.25
CA GLY A 137 15.10 -2.49 -1.05
C GLY A 137 14.69 -3.91 -1.40
N ARG A 138 14.38 -4.76 -0.40
CA ARG A 138 13.80 -6.10 -0.59
C ARG A 138 12.57 -6.08 -1.50
N HIS A 139 11.69 -5.09 -1.39
CA HIS A 139 10.41 -4.98 -2.12
C HIS A 139 10.42 -3.79 -3.09
N LEU A 140 11.60 -3.29 -3.44
CA LEU A 140 11.81 -2.22 -4.42
C LEU A 140 12.42 -2.80 -5.70
N PRO A 141 11.87 -2.52 -6.90
CA PRO A 141 12.42 -3.01 -8.17
C PRO A 141 13.68 -2.25 -8.66
N GLY A 142 14.34 -1.49 -7.79
CA GLY A 142 15.39 -0.53 -8.14
C GLY A 142 14.83 0.81 -8.66
N GLY A 143 15.73 1.68 -9.10
CA GLY A 143 15.39 3.06 -9.49
C GLY A 143 14.99 3.94 -8.31
N GLY A 144 14.57 5.17 -8.60
CA GLY A 144 14.18 6.15 -7.58
C GLY A 144 15.28 6.32 -6.52
N PRO A 145 15.08 5.89 -5.25
CA PRO A 145 16.12 5.91 -4.23
C PRO A 145 17.41 5.19 -4.62
N GLY A 146 17.32 4.17 -5.48
CA GLY A 146 18.43 3.40 -6.05
C GLY A 146 19.35 4.16 -7.00
N GLU A 147 18.90 5.29 -7.52
CA GLU A 147 19.59 6.12 -8.50
C GLU A 147 19.47 7.61 -8.10
N PRO A 148 20.03 8.00 -6.94
CA PRO A 148 19.95 9.39 -6.49
C PRO A 148 20.60 10.32 -7.53
N PRO A 149 20.04 11.52 -7.75
CA PRO A 149 20.57 12.46 -8.73
C PRO A 149 22.02 12.82 -8.41
N ALA A 150 22.85 12.95 -9.45
CA ALA A 150 24.21 13.44 -9.30
C ALA A 150 24.21 14.87 -8.71
N PRO A 151 25.18 15.22 -7.85
CA PRO A 151 25.26 16.56 -7.29
C PRO A 151 25.35 17.61 -8.40
N LYS A 152 24.52 18.66 -8.33
CA LYS A 152 24.60 19.78 -9.27
C LYS A 152 25.86 20.60 -8.97
N PRO A 153 26.75 20.84 -9.95
CA PRO A 153 27.82 21.80 -9.78
C PRO A 153 27.23 23.22 -9.77
N THR A 154 27.67 24.08 -8.85
CA THR A 154 27.34 25.52 -8.93
C THR A 154 28.28 26.24 -9.88
N ALA A 155 27.91 27.46 -10.25
CA ALA A 155 28.68 28.35 -11.10
C ALA A 155 30.08 28.69 -10.55
N ASP A 156 30.33 28.46 -9.25
CA ASP A 156 31.56 28.84 -8.56
C ASP A 156 32.46 27.62 -8.22
N GLY A 157 32.05 26.41 -8.64
CA GLY A 157 32.79 25.18 -8.37
C GLY A 157 32.59 24.61 -6.96
N GLU A 158 31.75 25.23 -6.13
CA GLU A 158 31.33 24.71 -4.82
C GLU A 158 29.93 24.11 -4.94
N SER A 159 29.71 22.82 -4.68
CA SER A 159 28.35 22.25 -4.70
C SER A 159 27.44 22.99 -3.71
N GLU A 160 26.27 23.46 -4.15
CA GLU A 160 25.22 23.96 -3.24
C GLU A 160 24.82 22.79 -2.34
N ALA A 161 24.98 22.95 -1.02
CA ALA A 161 24.41 22.06 -0.04
C ALA A 161 22.89 22.25 -0.02
N GLY A 162 22.19 21.57 -0.92
CA GLY A 162 20.77 21.31 -0.73
C GLY A 162 20.59 20.18 0.27
N ASP A 163 19.46 20.15 0.97
CA ASP A 163 19.07 19.14 1.98
C ASP A 163 19.10 17.67 1.50
N GLN A 164 19.46 17.43 0.23
CA GLN A 164 19.61 16.11 -0.40
C GLN A 164 21.08 15.67 -0.57
N GLN A 165 22.03 16.35 0.06
CA GLN A 165 23.44 16.03 -0.10
C GLN A 165 23.80 14.73 0.66
N PRO A 166 24.21 13.65 -0.03
CA PRO A 166 24.83 12.53 0.68
C PRO A 166 26.08 13.05 1.38
N THR A 167 26.27 12.67 2.64
CA THR A 167 27.51 12.98 3.36
C THR A 167 28.70 12.44 2.56
N PRO A 168 29.91 13.01 2.67
CA PRO A 168 31.08 12.53 1.93
C PRO A 168 31.29 11.01 2.04
N ALA A 169 31.05 10.43 3.23
CA ALA A 169 31.11 8.99 3.47
C ALA A 169 30.07 8.18 2.66
N VAL A 170 28.83 8.68 2.50
CA VAL A 170 27.79 8.04 1.68
C VAL A 170 28.08 8.20 0.19
N ALA A 171 28.58 9.36 -0.24
CA ALA A 171 29.00 9.59 -1.62
C ALA A 171 30.14 8.65 -2.05
N ASP A 172 31.12 8.43 -1.16
CA ASP A 172 32.20 7.46 -1.36
C ASP A 172 31.69 6.02 -1.40
N ARG A 173 30.60 5.73 -0.67
CA ARG A 173 29.99 4.39 -0.66
C ARG A 173 29.30 4.02 -1.97
N TRP A 174 28.55 4.95 -2.57
CA TRP A 174 27.94 4.75 -3.89
C TRP A 174 28.97 4.43 -4.98
N ARG A 175 30.20 4.98 -4.87
CA ARG A 175 31.30 4.67 -5.79
C ARG A 175 31.71 3.18 -5.74
N LEU A 176 31.63 2.57 -4.57
CA LEU A 176 31.99 1.16 -4.36
C LEU A 176 30.84 0.22 -4.73
N SER A 177 29.61 0.58 -4.34
CA SER A 177 28.41 -0.24 -4.54
C SER A 177 27.81 -0.15 -5.92
N GLY A 178 28.03 0.97 -6.62
CA GLY A 178 27.27 1.35 -7.80
C GLY A 178 25.79 1.63 -7.47
N MET A 179 25.02 1.95 -8.50
CA MET A 179 23.60 2.28 -8.38
C MET A 179 22.72 1.02 -8.36
N LEU A 180 21.61 1.06 -7.62
CA LEU A 180 20.55 0.04 -7.68
C LEU A 180 19.56 0.44 -8.78
N GLN A 181 19.97 0.23 -10.02
CA GLN A 181 19.18 0.56 -11.20
C GLN A 181 17.87 -0.25 -11.27
N ILE A 182 16.89 0.23 -12.04
CA ILE A 182 15.65 -0.48 -12.35
C ILE A 182 15.99 -1.85 -12.93
N ASP A 183 15.64 -2.91 -12.19
CA ASP A 183 15.82 -4.27 -12.67
C ASP A 183 14.59 -4.71 -13.46
N CYS A 184 14.66 -4.58 -14.79
CA CYS A 184 13.59 -5.03 -15.68
C CYS A 184 13.25 -6.50 -15.47
N MET A 185 14.22 -7.34 -15.09
CA MET A 185 14.01 -8.77 -14.88
C MET A 185 13.23 -9.08 -13.62
N PHE A 186 13.19 -8.14 -12.65
CA PHE A 186 12.31 -8.27 -11.49
C PHE A 186 10.87 -8.50 -11.96
N CYS A 187 10.39 -7.73 -12.94
CA CYS A 187 9.03 -7.81 -13.47
C CYS A 187 8.90 -8.74 -14.69
N HIS A 188 9.87 -8.71 -15.59
CA HIS A 188 9.76 -9.34 -16.91
C HIS A 188 10.39 -10.73 -16.99
N SER A 189 11.08 -11.23 -15.96
CA SER A 189 11.66 -12.57 -16.01
C SER A 189 10.60 -13.65 -16.15
N ASN A 190 10.65 -14.39 -17.26
CA ASN A 190 9.90 -15.62 -17.41
C ASN A 190 10.58 -16.79 -16.68
N ASP A 191 11.89 -16.66 -16.46
CA ASP A 191 12.70 -17.63 -15.74
C ASP A 191 12.36 -17.63 -14.24
N LEU A 192 11.94 -18.80 -13.77
CA LEU A 192 11.69 -19.11 -12.35
C LEU A 192 12.96 -19.11 -11.49
N GLY A 193 14.14 -19.02 -12.11
CA GLY A 193 15.41 -18.81 -11.44
C GLY A 193 15.62 -17.39 -10.91
N TYR A 194 14.78 -16.40 -11.28
CA TYR A 194 14.87 -15.07 -10.68
C TYR A 194 14.58 -15.16 -9.17
N SER A 195 15.50 -14.66 -8.34
CA SER A 195 15.41 -14.79 -6.88
C SER A 195 15.35 -13.43 -6.20
N PRO A 196 14.17 -13.02 -5.69
CA PRO A 196 14.04 -11.84 -4.84
C PRO A 196 14.82 -11.96 -3.52
N GLU A 197 15.05 -13.18 -3.04
CA GLU A 197 15.94 -13.42 -1.90
C GLU A 197 17.39 -13.08 -2.24
N THR A 198 17.87 -13.48 -3.42
CA THR A 198 19.23 -13.13 -3.89
C THR A 198 19.34 -11.62 -4.10
N TRP A 199 18.33 -10.99 -4.71
CA TRP A 199 18.23 -9.53 -4.81
C TRP A 199 18.42 -8.85 -3.45
N TRP A 200 17.64 -9.29 -2.45
CA TRP A 200 17.73 -8.75 -1.10
C TRP A 200 19.09 -9.00 -0.43
N ASN A 201 19.67 -10.20 -0.60
CA ASN A 201 20.98 -10.52 -0.07
C ASN A 201 22.07 -9.63 -0.69
N GLN A 202 22.03 -9.36 -1.99
CA GLN A 202 22.96 -8.42 -2.63
C GLN A 202 22.80 -7.00 -2.09
N ILE A 203 21.56 -6.54 -1.85
CA ILE A 203 21.31 -5.23 -1.21
C ILE A 203 21.91 -5.17 0.19
N ARG A 204 21.72 -6.21 1.02
CA ARG A 204 22.32 -6.28 2.36
C ARG A 204 23.84 -6.31 2.35
N ASP A 205 24.42 -6.92 1.33
CA ASP A 205 25.86 -6.92 1.09
C ASP A 205 26.35 -5.60 0.45
N GLN A 206 25.45 -4.64 0.21
CA GLN A 206 25.69 -3.37 -0.46
C GLN A 206 26.21 -3.54 -1.90
N ASN A 207 25.92 -4.66 -2.54
CA ASN A 207 26.34 -5.00 -3.89
C ASN A 207 25.32 -4.51 -4.93
N PHE A 208 24.94 -3.23 -4.88
CA PHE A 208 23.80 -2.70 -5.65
C PHE A 208 23.92 -2.92 -7.16
N ALA A 209 25.07 -2.62 -7.77
CA ALA A 209 25.29 -2.83 -9.19
C ALA A 209 25.30 -4.32 -9.61
N TRP A 210 25.57 -5.24 -8.69
CA TRP A 210 25.61 -6.67 -8.96
C TRP A 210 24.27 -7.38 -8.72
N ALA A 211 23.33 -6.72 -8.02
CA ALA A 211 22.03 -7.29 -7.66
C ALA A 211 21.24 -7.81 -8.87
N PRO A 212 21.13 -7.09 -10.01
CA PRO A 212 20.38 -7.59 -11.17
C PRO A 212 20.98 -8.86 -11.80
N ALA A 213 22.32 -8.96 -11.85
CA ALA A 213 23.01 -10.11 -12.42
C ALA A 213 22.86 -11.37 -11.55
N ALA A 214 22.96 -11.19 -10.23
CA ALA A 214 22.79 -12.26 -9.27
C ALA A 214 21.34 -12.73 -9.19
N ALA A 215 20.40 -11.78 -9.08
CA ALA A 215 18.98 -12.07 -8.92
C ALA A 215 18.41 -12.79 -10.15
N ALA A 216 18.79 -12.38 -11.36
CA ALA A 216 18.38 -13.04 -12.61
C ALA A 216 19.11 -14.38 -12.89
N GLY A 217 19.97 -14.85 -11.98
CA GLY A 217 20.72 -16.09 -12.13
C GLY A 217 21.71 -16.08 -13.30
N LEU A 218 22.12 -14.89 -13.76
CA LEU A 218 23.07 -14.75 -14.87
C LEU A 218 24.51 -14.91 -14.42
N ALA A 219 24.80 -14.57 -13.17
CA ALA A 219 26.14 -14.63 -12.61
C ALA A 219 26.15 -15.00 -11.12
N SER A 220 27.25 -15.61 -10.68
CA SER A 220 27.59 -15.68 -9.25
C SER A 220 28.45 -14.49 -8.86
N ILE A 221 28.20 -13.93 -7.68
CA ILE A 221 28.92 -12.77 -7.14
C ILE A 221 29.75 -13.20 -5.94
N GLU A 222 31.06 -12.97 -5.99
CA GLU A 222 31.97 -13.24 -4.88
C GLU A 222 32.45 -11.93 -4.25
N GLY A 223 32.22 -11.75 -2.95
CA GLY A 223 32.59 -10.56 -2.21
C GLY A 223 31.39 -9.69 -1.86
N ARG A 224 31.63 -8.70 -0.99
CA ARG A 224 30.60 -7.78 -0.51
C ARG A 224 31.19 -6.40 -0.27
N VAL A 225 30.52 -5.36 -0.75
CA VAL A 225 30.94 -3.98 -0.51
C VAL A 225 30.78 -3.65 0.97
N ALA A 226 29.76 -4.17 1.65
CA ALA A 226 29.53 -4.01 3.10
C ALA A 226 30.76 -4.32 3.98
N GLY A 227 31.69 -5.16 3.51
CA GLY A 227 32.92 -5.50 4.23
C GLY A 227 34.11 -4.56 3.99
N LEU A 228 34.00 -3.59 3.09
CA LEU A 228 35.05 -2.64 2.72
C LEU A 228 34.96 -1.38 3.59
N ALA A 229 36.09 -0.69 3.76
CA ALA A 229 36.12 0.65 4.35
C ALA A 229 35.50 1.67 3.38
N ASP A 230 34.94 2.75 3.90
CA ASP A 230 34.28 3.78 3.07
C ASP A 230 35.26 4.48 2.13
N ASP A 231 36.50 4.70 2.60
CA ASP A 231 37.61 5.31 1.85
C ASP A 231 38.41 4.30 1.00
N PHE A 232 37.93 3.06 0.86
CA PHE A 232 38.63 2.02 0.12
C PHE A 232 38.88 2.44 -1.34
N ASP A 233 40.14 2.43 -1.79
CA ASP A 233 40.48 2.57 -3.20
C ASP A 233 40.63 1.20 -3.86
N PRO A 234 39.77 0.83 -4.83
CA PRO A 234 39.94 -0.40 -5.59
C PRO A 234 41.31 -0.54 -6.28
N ALA A 235 42.00 0.57 -6.57
CA ALA A 235 43.35 0.54 -7.15
C ALA A 235 44.42 -0.03 -6.21
N ASP A 236 44.20 0.06 -4.89
CA ASP A 236 45.12 -0.43 -3.86
C ASP A 236 44.88 -1.91 -3.51
N ALA A 237 43.88 -2.54 -4.13
CA ALA A 237 43.54 -3.93 -3.88
C ALA A 237 44.65 -4.88 -4.37
N ALA A 238 45.22 -5.67 -3.44
CA ALA A 238 46.17 -6.71 -3.80
C ALA A 238 45.50 -7.78 -4.70
N PRO A 239 46.14 -8.23 -5.79
CA PRO A 239 45.61 -9.31 -6.62
C PRO A 239 45.31 -10.57 -5.79
N GLY A 240 44.06 -11.03 -5.81
CA GLY A 240 43.61 -12.19 -5.02
C GLY A 240 43.44 -11.94 -3.50
N GLY A 241 43.50 -10.67 -3.06
CA GLY A 241 43.24 -10.28 -1.69
C GLY A 241 41.76 -10.38 -1.30
N ARG A 242 41.49 -10.45 0.01
CA ARG A 242 40.12 -10.52 0.56
C ARG A 242 39.37 -9.18 0.49
N ASN A 243 40.09 -8.05 0.50
CA ASN A 243 39.53 -6.71 0.38
C ASN A 243 39.59 -6.27 -1.08
N ARG A 244 38.55 -6.62 -1.84
CA ARG A 244 38.37 -6.26 -3.25
C ARG A 244 36.89 -5.99 -3.50
N LEU A 245 36.60 -5.23 -4.57
CA LEU A 245 35.23 -5.13 -5.07
C LEU A 245 34.67 -6.52 -5.44
N PRO A 246 33.34 -6.70 -5.37
CA PRO A 246 32.73 -7.96 -5.77
C PRO A 246 33.07 -8.36 -7.20
N VAL A 247 33.35 -9.65 -7.39
CA VAL A 247 33.71 -10.23 -8.68
C VAL A 247 32.50 -10.95 -9.28
N THR A 248 32.22 -10.68 -10.56
CA THR A 248 31.13 -11.29 -11.31
C THR A 248 31.66 -12.45 -12.14
N THR A 249 31.04 -13.62 -12.02
CA THR A 249 31.30 -14.76 -12.92
C THR A 249 30.01 -15.16 -13.62
N TYR A 250 29.91 -14.90 -14.93
CA TYR A 250 28.71 -15.24 -15.71
C TYR A 250 28.63 -16.74 -16.01
N GLY A 251 27.40 -17.27 -15.97
CA GLY A 251 27.13 -18.65 -16.31
C GLY A 251 27.18 -18.90 -17.82
N SER A 252 27.92 -19.92 -18.25
CA SER A 252 28.06 -20.28 -19.68
C SER A 252 26.81 -20.87 -20.31
N LEU A 253 25.88 -21.40 -19.52
CA LEU A 253 24.68 -22.06 -20.02
C LEU A 253 23.71 -21.12 -20.76
N ARG A 254 23.82 -19.80 -20.53
CA ARG A 254 22.98 -18.78 -21.20
C ARG A 254 23.72 -17.99 -22.27
N MET A 255 24.92 -18.41 -22.63
CA MET A 255 25.73 -17.74 -23.64
C MET A 255 25.67 -18.47 -24.98
N ASN A 256 25.49 -17.74 -26.07
CA ASN A 256 25.64 -18.31 -27.41
C ASN A 256 27.10 -18.19 -27.91
N ALA A 257 27.37 -18.69 -29.11
CA ALA A 257 28.70 -18.68 -29.72
C ALA A 257 29.28 -17.26 -29.99
N ASP A 258 28.44 -16.22 -29.96
CA ASP A 258 28.84 -14.82 -30.15
C ASP A 258 29.05 -14.08 -28.81
N ASN A 259 29.06 -14.82 -27.69
CA ASN A 259 29.08 -14.30 -26.31
C ASN A 259 27.89 -13.39 -25.96
N LYS A 260 26.76 -13.53 -26.67
CA LYS A 260 25.51 -12.89 -26.27
C LYS A 260 24.81 -13.73 -25.22
N VAL A 261 24.19 -13.06 -24.25
CA VAL A 261 23.46 -13.69 -23.15
C VAL A 261 21.98 -13.76 -23.48
N PHE A 262 21.38 -14.91 -23.24
CA PHE A 262 19.94 -15.11 -23.35
C PHE A 262 19.23 -14.59 -22.11
N PHE A 263 18.25 -13.73 -22.32
CA PHE A 263 17.28 -13.33 -21.30
C PHE A 263 15.93 -13.94 -21.64
N ASP A 264 15.44 -14.82 -20.76
CA ASP A 264 14.09 -15.37 -20.84
C ASP A 264 13.12 -14.38 -20.19
N MET A 265 12.48 -13.55 -21.01
CA MET A 265 11.62 -12.48 -20.54
C MET A 265 10.30 -12.39 -21.32
N VAL A 266 9.24 -12.07 -20.59
CA VAL A 266 7.88 -11.86 -21.12
C VAL A 266 7.57 -10.38 -21.22
N ARG A 267 6.76 -9.99 -22.21
CA ARG A 267 6.27 -8.61 -22.32
C ARG A 267 5.27 -8.26 -21.21
N THR A 268 4.38 -9.19 -20.90
CA THR A 268 3.35 -9.02 -19.86
C THR A 268 3.81 -9.80 -18.63
N PRO A 269 4.13 -9.13 -17.51
CA PRO A 269 4.52 -9.78 -16.27
C PRO A 269 3.48 -10.79 -15.78
N ASP A 270 3.96 -11.88 -15.19
CA ASP A 270 3.14 -12.88 -14.50
C ASP A 270 2.71 -12.37 -13.10
N ASP A 271 1.52 -12.75 -12.66
CA ASP A 271 0.93 -12.31 -11.39
C ASP A 271 1.81 -12.65 -10.18
N ARG A 272 2.54 -13.76 -10.23
CA ARG A 272 3.46 -14.20 -9.16
C ARG A 272 4.47 -13.10 -8.79
N THR A 273 4.86 -12.31 -9.78
CA THR A 273 5.85 -11.25 -9.63
C THR A 273 5.25 -10.04 -8.92
N CYS A 274 3.99 -9.71 -9.23
CA CYS A 274 3.24 -8.67 -8.52
C CYS A 274 3.00 -9.08 -7.07
N TYR A 275 2.64 -10.34 -6.83
CA TYR A 275 2.37 -10.85 -5.49
C TYR A 275 3.57 -10.78 -4.55
N TYR A 276 4.80 -10.76 -5.05
CA TYR A 276 5.96 -10.59 -4.18
C TYR A 276 5.88 -9.29 -3.36
N CYS A 277 5.37 -8.19 -3.93
CA CYS A 277 5.19 -6.91 -3.21
C CYS A 277 3.73 -6.63 -2.82
N HIS A 278 2.74 -7.22 -3.50
CA HIS A 278 1.32 -6.89 -3.30
C HIS A 278 0.51 -7.95 -2.56
N THR A 279 1.12 -9.06 -2.12
CA THR A 279 0.43 -10.06 -1.30
C THR A 279 -0.08 -9.44 0.00
N THR A 280 -1.33 -9.77 0.35
CA THR A 280 -1.90 -9.45 1.67
C THR A 280 -2.66 -10.64 2.23
N HIS A 281 -2.69 -10.77 3.56
CA HIS A 281 -3.43 -11.82 4.26
C HIS A 281 -4.10 -11.28 5.52
N THR A 282 -5.35 -11.65 5.74
CA THR A 282 -6.00 -11.49 7.05
C THR A 282 -5.34 -12.43 8.06
N VAL A 283 -5.10 -11.95 9.28
CA VAL A 283 -4.47 -12.74 10.37
C VAL A 283 -5.35 -12.74 11.62
N GLY A 284 -4.90 -13.44 12.67
CA GLY A 284 -5.60 -13.54 13.94
C GLY A 284 -6.65 -14.66 14.00
N SER A 285 -7.26 -14.84 15.17
CA SER A 285 -8.14 -15.98 15.48
C SER A 285 -9.42 -16.05 14.63
N GLN A 286 -9.84 -14.91 14.08
CA GLN A 286 -11.02 -14.80 13.21
C GLN A 286 -10.68 -15.00 11.72
N SER A 287 -9.39 -15.10 11.36
CA SER A 287 -8.98 -15.28 9.97
C SER A 287 -9.25 -16.70 9.48
N VAL A 288 -9.72 -16.80 8.24
CA VAL A 288 -9.85 -18.08 7.55
C VAL A 288 -8.43 -18.57 7.21
N PRO A 289 -8.09 -19.85 7.42
CA PRO A 289 -6.77 -20.37 7.02
C PRO A 289 -6.49 -20.11 5.54
N ILE A 290 -5.26 -19.74 5.19
CA ILE A 290 -4.87 -19.32 3.82
C ILE A 290 -5.32 -20.31 2.74
N TRP A 291 -5.21 -21.62 2.97
CA TRP A 291 -5.62 -22.64 2.00
C TRP A 291 -7.14 -22.73 1.74
N ASN A 292 -7.95 -22.06 2.57
CA ASN A 292 -9.40 -21.90 2.40
C ASN A 292 -9.78 -20.48 1.93
N GLN A 293 -8.82 -19.60 1.68
CA GLN A 293 -9.08 -18.29 1.09
C GLN A 293 -9.08 -18.44 -0.43
N ASP A 294 -10.14 -17.96 -1.08
CA ASP A 294 -10.19 -17.87 -2.55
C ASP A 294 -9.42 -16.63 -3.02
N GLU A 295 -8.75 -16.74 -4.17
CA GLU A 295 -8.16 -15.59 -4.86
C GLU A 295 -9.24 -14.64 -5.42
N ASP A 296 -8.80 -13.48 -5.89
CA ASP A 296 -9.62 -12.51 -6.62
C ASP A 296 -10.39 -13.18 -7.78
N VAL A 297 -11.70 -12.89 -7.90
CA VAL A 297 -12.55 -13.49 -8.93
C VAL A 297 -12.07 -13.24 -10.36
N HIS A 298 -11.35 -12.16 -10.62
CA HIS A 298 -10.81 -11.86 -11.94
C HIS A 298 -9.64 -12.78 -12.28
N LEU A 299 -8.75 -13.03 -11.31
CA LEU A 299 -7.63 -13.97 -11.48
C LEU A 299 -8.15 -15.40 -11.67
N ARG A 300 -9.18 -15.78 -10.89
CA ARG A 300 -9.90 -17.06 -11.06
C ARG A 300 -10.57 -17.19 -12.44
N ALA A 301 -10.95 -16.08 -13.05
CA ALA A 301 -11.50 -16.03 -14.41
C ALA A 301 -10.41 -16.05 -15.51
N GLY A 302 -9.13 -16.08 -15.14
CA GLY A 302 -7.99 -16.13 -16.05
C GLY A 302 -7.47 -14.77 -16.50
N MET A 303 -7.86 -13.68 -15.84
CA MET A 303 -7.20 -12.39 -16.00
C MET A 303 -5.89 -12.36 -15.22
N SER A 304 -4.97 -11.51 -15.65
CA SER A 304 -3.76 -11.16 -14.91
C SER A 304 -3.89 -9.79 -14.24
N CYS A 305 -3.02 -9.48 -13.28
CA CYS A 305 -2.87 -8.14 -12.71
C CYS A 305 -2.69 -7.09 -13.81
N SER A 306 -1.84 -7.41 -14.79
CA SER A 306 -1.50 -6.56 -15.94
C SER A 306 -2.67 -6.31 -16.90
N ASP A 307 -3.76 -7.08 -16.82
CA ASP A 307 -4.95 -6.83 -17.66
C ASP A 307 -5.75 -5.61 -17.24
N CYS A 308 -5.75 -5.32 -15.93
CA CYS A 308 -6.31 -4.11 -15.34
C CYS A 308 -5.21 -3.02 -15.20
N HIS A 309 -4.07 -3.38 -14.62
CA HIS A 309 -2.93 -2.51 -14.36
C HIS A 309 -2.01 -2.38 -15.58
N ARG A 310 -2.56 -1.95 -16.70
CA ARG A 310 -1.81 -1.77 -17.96
C ARG A 310 -0.90 -0.55 -17.89
N ASN A 311 0.18 -0.59 -18.64
CA ASN A 311 1.05 0.56 -18.89
C ASN A 311 1.53 0.57 -20.35
N ASP A 312 2.06 1.72 -20.75
CA ASP A 312 2.86 1.88 -21.94
C ASP A 312 4.36 1.74 -21.61
N ILE A 313 5.24 2.11 -22.55
CA ILE A 313 6.69 2.07 -22.31
C ILE A 313 7.13 2.97 -21.15
N GLY A 314 6.38 4.04 -20.85
CA GLY A 314 6.63 4.92 -19.70
C GLY A 314 6.35 4.27 -18.35
N HIS A 315 5.83 3.03 -18.31
CA HIS A 315 5.50 2.31 -17.09
C HIS A 315 4.56 3.09 -16.16
N HIS A 316 3.72 3.95 -16.75
CA HIS A 316 2.62 4.61 -16.04
C HIS A 316 1.50 3.59 -15.79
N THR A 317 1.73 2.69 -14.83
CA THR A 317 0.77 1.65 -14.44
C THR A 317 -0.55 2.26 -14.00
N VAL A 318 -1.60 1.95 -14.75
CA VAL A 318 -2.98 2.32 -14.44
C VAL A 318 -3.36 1.75 -13.08
N ARG A 319 -3.98 2.55 -12.22
CA ARG A 319 -4.35 2.18 -10.84
C ARG A 319 -5.82 1.79 -10.69
N GLY A 320 -6.59 1.93 -11.75
CA GLY A 320 -7.90 1.29 -11.97
C GLY A 320 -9.07 1.96 -11.27
N TYR A 321 -9.05 3.29 -11.10
CA TYR A 321 -10.14 4.04 -10.47
C TYR A 321 -10.85 4.98 -11.44
N GLU A 322 -12.12 5.28 -11.14
CA GLU A 322 -12.91 6.20 -11.94
C GLU A 322 -12.28 7.60 -11.97
N GLY A 323 -12.17 8.17 -13.17
CA GLY A 323 -11.59 9.49 -13.38
C GLY A 323 -10.06 9.54 -13.43
N GLU A 324 -9.38 8.38 -13.40
CA GLU A 324 -7.93 8.32 -13.59
C GLU A 324 -7.51 8.91 -14.95
N VAL A 325 -6.55 9.84 -14.93
CA VAL A 325 -5.98 10.48 -16.11
C VAL A 325 -4.60 9.91 -16.35
N HIS A 326 -4.41 9.24 -17.49
CA HIS A 326 -3.11 8.68 -17.86
C HIS A 326 -2.20 9.80 -18.41
N PRO A 327 -0.89 9.84 -18.03
CA PRO A 327 0.02 10.89 -18.48
C PRO A 327 0.18 11.02 -20.00
N THR A 328 -0.04 9.94 -20.75
CA THR A 328 -0.01 9.96 -22.23
C THR A 328 -1.21 10.68 -22.84
N GLY A 329 -2.25 10.97 -22.07
CA GLY A 329 -3.53 11.50 -22.57
C GLY A 329 -4.48 10.45 -23.12
N GLU A 330 -4.06 9.19 -23.23
CA GLU A 330 -4.92 8.09 -23.65
C GLU A 330 -5.98 7.77 -22.58
N SER A 331 -7.19 7.43 -23.02
CA SER A 331 -8.27 7.10 -22.11
C SER A 331 -8.06 5.72 -21.47
N VAL A 332 -8.03 5.70 -20.14
CA VAL A 332 -7.95 4.47 -19.33
C VAL A 332 -9.25 4.19 -18.58
N ALA A 333 -10.34 4.90 -18.89
CA ALA A 333 -11.63 4.77 -18.20
C ALA A 333 -12.18 3.33 -18.22
N SER A 334 -11.90 2.58 -19.30
CA SER A 334 -12.29 1.17 -19.45
C SER A 334 -11.52 0.19 -18.56
N LEU A 335 -10.52 0.65 -17.80
CA LEU A 335 -9.72 -0.14 -16.84
C LEU A 335 -10.16 0.09 -15.39
N SER A 336 -11.40 0.55 -15.18
CA SER A 336 -12.05 0.65 -13.87
C SER A 336 -13.14 -0.41 -13.73
N CYS A 337 -13.60 -0.67 -12.50
CA CYS A 337 -14.74 -1.57 -12.26
C CYS A 337 -15.94 -1.17 -13.14
N ARG A 338 -16.31 0.13 -13.10
CA ARG A 338 -17.40 0.65 -13.91
C ARG A 338 -17.11 0.55 -15.40
N GLY A 339 -15.88 0.83 -15.83
CA GLY A 339 -15.48 0.77 -17.24
C GLY A 339 -15.56 -0.63 -17.85
N CYS A 340 -15.23 -1.68 -17.10
CA CYS A 340 -15.35 -3.06 -17.55
C CYS A 340 -16.81 -3.57 -17.50
N HIS A 341 -17.50 -3.31 -16.39
CA HIS A 341 -18.77 -3.97 -16.09
C HIS A 341 -20.02 -3.21 -16.52
N MET A 342 -19.95 -1.89 -16.62
CA MET A 342 -21.09 -1.03 -16.92
C MET A 342 -20.92 -0.39 -18.29
N ASP A 343 -22.03 -0.21 -19.00
CA ASP A 343 -22.02 0.55 -20.24
C ASP A 343 -21.80 2.03 -19.91
N GLY A 344 -20.59 2.54 -20.14
CA GLY A 344 -20.28 3.96 -20.09
C GLY A 344 -20.82 4.72 -21.32
N GLN A 345 -20.58 6.04 -21.37
CA GLN A 345 -20.94 6.87 -22.55
C GLN A 345 -20.27 6.38 -23.84
N ASP A 346 -19.12 5.71 -23.73
CA ASP A 346 -18.33 5.20 -24.86
C ASP A 346 -18.72 3.78 -25.29
N GLY A 347 -19.70 3.13 -24.64
CA GLY A 347 -20.21 1.81 -25.04
C GLY A 347 -19.24 0.62 -24.86
N MET A 348 -18.19 0.78 -24.03
CA MET A 348 -17.11 -0.22 -23.86
C MET A 348 -17.35 -1.23 -22.71
N GLY A 349 -18.59 -1.33 -22.20
CA GLY A 349 -18.95 -2.36 -21.23
C GLY A 349 -18.76 -3.77 -21.81
N GLY A 350 -18.40 -4.75 -20.97
CA GLY A 350 -18.12 -6.12 -21.39
C GLY A 350 -16.66 -6.38 -21.80
N ARG A 351 -15.73 -5.49 -21.44
CA ARG A 351 -14.30 -5.66 -21.68
C ARG A 351 -13.82 -7.02 -21.15
N MET A 352 -13.06 -7.77 -21.95
CA MET A 352 -12.55 -9.11 -21.61
C MET A 352 -13.65 -10.12 -21.21
N GLY A 353 -14.89 -9.90 -21.66
CA GLY A 353 -16.03 -10.75 -21.31
C GLY A 353 -16.63 -10.44 -19.93
N ALA A 354 -16.31 -9.28 -19.35
CA ALA A 354 -16.86 -8.86 -18.06
C ALA A 354 -18.41 -8.90 -18.09
N PRO A 355 -19.05 -9.56 -17.11
CA PRO A 355 -20.51 -9.61 -17.07
C PRO A 355 -21.08 -8.24 -16.68
N LYS A 356 -22.22 -7.89 -17.29
CA LYS A 356 -23.00 -6.71 -16.87
C LYS A 356 -23.74 -7.02 -15.55
N PRO A 357 -23.46 -6.30 -14.47
CA PRO A 357 -24.04 -6.63 -13.18
C PRO A 357 -25.44 -6.00 -13.07
N LEU A 358 -26.45 -6.85 -12.92
CA LEU A 358 -27.85 -6.42 -12.89
C LEU A 358 -28.25 -5.77 -11.55
N HIS A 359 -27.58 -6.14 -10.45
CA HIS A 359 -27.86 -5.69 -9.08
C HIS A 359 -29.36 -5.61 -8.74
N GLY A 360 -30.11 -6.67 -9.09
CA GLY A 360 -31.56 -6.70 -8.95
C GLY A 360 -32.00 -6.42 -7.50
N GLY A 361 -32.81 -5.38 -7.31
CA GLY A 361 -33.31 -4.99 -5.99
C GLY A 361 -32.45 -3.97 -5.23
N LEU A 362 -31.26 -3.62 -5.73
CA LEU A 362 -30.41 -2.58 -5.16
C LEU A 362 -30.83 -1.20 -5.72
N PRO A 363 -31.27 -0.25 -4.86
CA PRO A 363 -31.60 1.11 -5.30
C PRO A 363 -30.40 1.84 -5.90
N ALA A 364 -30.63 2.61 -6.98
CA ALA A 364 -29.58 3.30 -7.73
C ALA A 364 -28.67 4.21 -6.88
N LEU A 365 -29.22 4.82 -5.82
CA LEU A 365 -28.48 5.67 -4.87
C LEU A 365 -27.22 4.97 -4.30
N HIS A 366 -27.21 3.65 -4.19
CA HIS A 366 -26.03 2.92 -3.72
C HIS A 366 -24.83 3.12 -4.65
N PHE A 367 -25.04 3.26 -5.95
CA PHE A 367 -23.95 3.51 -6.91
C PHE A 367 -23.42 4.94 -6.89
N ASP A 368 -24.08 5.84 -6.15
CA ASP A 368 -23.65 7.22 -5.90
C ASP A 368 -23.00 7.37 -4.52
N LYS A 369 -23.14 6.36 -3.64
CA LYS A 369 -22.71 6.41 -2.22
C LYS A 369 -21.77 5.28 -1.83
N LEU A 370 -21.69 4.21 -2.58
CA LEU A 370 -20.81 3.07 -2.35
C LEU A 370 -20.00 2.82 -3.61
N SER A 371 -18.68 2.73 -3.44
CA SER A 371 -17.82 2.16 -4.46
C SER A 371 -18.17 0.69 -4.73
N CYS A 372 -17.87 0.19 -5.92
CA CYS A 372 -17.99 -1.25 -6.20
C CYS A 372 -17.18 -2.08 -5.18
N THR A 373 -16.00 -1.59 -4.82
CA THR A 373 -15.09 -2.20 -3.85
C THR A 373 -15.66 -2.27 -2.44
N ALA A 374 -16.55 -1.36 -2.02
CA ALA A 374 -17.14 -1.38 -0.67
C ALA A 374 -17.95 -2.66 -0.40
N CYS A 375 -18.61 -3.20 -1.42
CA CYS A 375 -19.36 -4.46 -1.30
C CYS A 375 -18.55 -5.68 -1.75
N HIS A 376 -17.59 -5.48 -2.67
CA HIS A 376 -16.94 -6.57 -3.39
C HIS A 376 -15.48 -6.82 -3.03
N SER A 377 -14.76 -5.94 -2.34
CA SER A 377 -13.30 -6.11 -2.13
C SER A 377 -12.94 -6.38 -0.67
N GLY A 378 -11.81 -7.04 -0.48
CA GLY A 378 -11.20 -7.31 0.83
C GLY A 378 -12.06 -8.19 1.76
N PRO A 379 -11.66 -8.29 3.04
CA PRO A 379 -12.46 -8.97 4.05
C PRO A 379 -13.86 -8.34 4.16
N ALA A 380 -14.88 -9.14 4.42
CA ALA A 380 -16.22 -8.61 4.67
C ALA A 380 -16.23 -7.79 5.97
N PRO A 381 -16.97 -6.66 6.05
CA PRO A 381 -17.15 -5.95 7.30
C PRO A 381 -17.76 -6.87 8.37
N GLY A 382 -17.12 -6.92 9.54
CA GLY A 382 -17.57 -7.66 10.72
C GLY A 382 -17.62 -6.76 11.95
N ASP A 383 -17.91 -7.34 13.11
CA ASP A 383 -18.02 -6.59 14.37
C ASP A 383 -16.72 -5.84 14.73
N GLN A 384 -15.58 -6.33 14.23
CA GLN A 384 -14.28 -5.68 14.30
C GLN A 384 -13.62 -5.68 12.92
N ALA A 385 -12.85 -4.63 12.62
CA ALA A 385 -11.87 -4.67 11.53
C ALA A 385 -10.83 -5.77 11.81
N GLN A 386 -10.47 -6.53 10.78
CA GLN A 386 -9.56 -7.66 10.90
C GLN A 386 -8.11 -7.20 10.75
N PRO A 387 -7.16 -7.75 11.52
CA PRO A 387 -5.75 -7.47 11.29
C PRO A 387 -5.30 -8.10 9.96
N VAL A 388 -4.40 -7.41 9.26
CA VAL A 388 -3.90 -7.79 7.94
C VAL A 388 -2.39 -7.63 7.87
N HIS A 389 -1.70 -8.61 7.32
CA HIS A 389 -0.31 -8.45 6.89
C HIS A 389 -0.25 -8.08 5.41
N THR A 390 0.74 -7.25 5.05
CA THR A 390 1.10 -6.92 3.67
C THR A 390 2.56 -7.29 3.41
N ALA A 391 2.89 -7.62 2.16
CA ALA A 391 4.25 -8.01 1.81
C ALA A 391 5.27 -6.89 2.04
N MET A 392 4.94 -5.65 1.68
CA MET A 392 5.86 -4.51 1.88
C MET A 392 6.10 -4.23 3.37
N ALA A 393 5.05 -4.15 4.19
CA ALA A 393 5.18 -3.80 5.60
C ALA A 393 5.77 -4.94 6.45
N HIS A 394 5.37 -6.20 6.19
CA HIS A 394 5.71 -7.35 7.05
C HIS A 394 6.79 -8.26 6.45
N GLY A 395 7.26 -7.98 5.23
CA GLY A 395 8.30 -8.78 4.59
C GLY A 395 7.83 -10.14 4.07
N LEU A 396 6.53 -10.30 3.75
CA LEU A 396 6.01 -11.55 3.19
C LEU A 396 6.77 -11.92 1.89
N GLY A 397 6.99 -13.22 1.68
CA GLY A 397 7.79 -13.73 0.56
C GLY A 397 9.29 -13.83 0.85
N LEU A 398 9.77 -13.33 2.00
CA LEU A 398 11.11 -13.60 2.49
C LEU A 398 11.17 -14.93 3.29
N PRO A 399 12.36 -15.57 3.43
CA PRO A 399 12.57 -16.78 4.22
C PRO A 399 12.32 -16.68 5.74
N SER A 400 11.60 -15.65 6.22
CA SER A 400 11.26 -15.52 7.63
C SER A 400 10.28 -16.61 8.07
N HIS A 401 10.49 -17.14 9.28
CA HIS A 401 9.71 -18.25 9.83
C HIS A 401 8.75 -17.85 10.97
N HIS A 402 8.65 -16.56 11.29
CA HIS A 402 7.87 -16.08 12.42
C HIS A 402 6.94 -14.94 12.00
N TYR A 403 5.73 -15.30 11.56
CA TYR A 403 4.63 -14.37 11.33
C TYR A 403 3.53 -14.66 12.37
N THR A 404 3.49 -13.85 13.42
CA THR A 404 2.42 -13.87 14.43
C THR A 404 1.39 -12.80 14.11
N SER A 405 0.16 -12.93 14.60
CA SER A 405 -0.93 -12.00 14.24
C SER A 405 -0.79 -10.59 14.84
N ASP A 406 0.14 -10.43 15.79
CA ASP A 406 0.48 -9.21 16.52
C ASP A 406 1.79 -8.58 16.01
N LEU A 407 2.29 -9.00 14.84
CA LEU A 407 3.51 -8.47 14.25
C LEU A 407 3.32 -7.00 13.85
N ASP A 408 4.29 -6.16 14.18
CA ASP A 408 4.31 -4.75 13.77
C ASP A 408 4.72 -4.61 12.28
N PRO A 409 4.17 -3.62 11.56
CA PRO A 409 3.21 -2.63 12.07
C PRO A 409 1.78 -3.17 12.08
N GLY A 410 1.01 -2.78 13.09
CA GLY A 410 -0.43 -3.08 13.13
C GLY A 410 -1.18 -2.46 11.95
N ILE A 411 -1.79 -3.29 11.10
CA ILE A 411 -2.66 -2.88 9.98
C ILE A 411 -4.02 -3.59 10.11
N VAL A 412 -5.12 -2.86 9.93
CA VAL A 412 -6.49 -3.41 9.96
C VAL A 412 -7.28 -3.14 8.68
N ALA A 413 -8.21 -4.04 8.34
CA ALA A 413 -9.13 -3.93 7.21
C ALA A 413 -10.40 -4.81 7.38
N PRO A 414 -11.52 -4.51 6.67
CA PRO A 414 -11.74 -3.28 5.94
C PRO A 414 -12.08 -2.15 6.91
N VAL A 415 -11.67 -0.91 6.59
CA VAL A 415 -12.20 0.30 7.21
C VAL A 415 -12.93 1.10 6.14
N LEU A 416 -14.24 1.31 6.29
CA LEU A 416 -15.03 2.02 5.30
C LEU A 416 -14.99 3.53 5.56
N LEU A 417 -14.34 4.27 4.67
CA LEU A 417 -14.20 5.73 4.77
C LEU A 417 -14.83 6.40 3.54
N GLN A 418 -15.32 7.62 3.73
CA GLN A 418 -15.79 8.43 2.61
C GLN A 418 -14.63 9.03 1.83
N ASP A 419 -14.72 8.98 0.51
CA ASP A 419 -13.93 9.80 -0.39
C ASP A 419 -14.81 10.27 -1.55
N GLN A 420 -14.81 11.57 -1.82
CA GLN A 420 -15.65 12.22 -2.82
C GLN A 420 -17.14 11.82 -2.73
N GLY A 421 -17.65 11.63 -1.51
CA GLY A 421 -19.05 11.30 -1.24
C GLY A 421 -19.45 9.84 -1.43
N MET A 422 -18.48 8.94 -1.69
CA MET A 422 -18.67 7.49 -1.76
C MET A 422 -17.87 6.77 -0.68
N LEU A 423 -18.38 5.66 -0.14
CA LEU A 423 -17.62 4.78 0.73
C LEU A 423 -16.67 3.89 -0.05
N TYR A 424 -15.43 3.81 0.42
CA TYR A 424 -14.41 2.89 -0.05
C TYR A 424 -13.84 2.09 1.12
N PRO A 425 -13.49 0.81 0.92
CA PRO A 425 -12.75 0.07 1.91
C PRO A 425 -11.28 0.52 1.89
N HIS A 426 -10.71 0.63 3.08
CA HIS A 426 -9.33 1.01 3.30
C HIS A 426 -8.64 -0.02 4.19
N ARG A 427 -7.31 -0.10 4.04
CA ARG A 427 -6.43 -0.56 5.10
C ARG A 427 -6.04 0.66 5.94
N MET A 428 -5.80 0.46 7.22
CA MET A 428 -5.51 1.52 8.18
C MET A 428 -4.40 1.10 9.14
N THR A 429 -3.49 2.03 9.46
CA THR A 429 -2.44 1.86 10.47
C THR A 429 -2.30 3.14 11.29
N TRP A 430 -1.93 3.02 12.56
CA TRP A 430 -1.67 4.16 13.43
C TRP A 430 -0.18 4.40 13.54
N PRO A 431 0.30 5.65 13.43
CA PRO A 431 1.70 5.92 13.69
C PRO A 431 2.03 5.66 15.17
N ALA A 432 3.25 5.19 15.42
CA ALA A 432 3.85 5.21 16.74
C ALA A 432 5.30 5.65 16.64
N PHE A 433 5.70 6.67 17.40
CA PHE A 433 7.05 7.21 17.37
C PHE A 433 7.32 8.15 18.53
N TRP A 434 8.61 8.33 18.83
CA TRP A 434 9.10 9.39 19.70
C TRP A 434 9.27 10.66 18.88
N GLY A 435 8.88 11.80 19.43
CA GLY A 435 8.82 13.05 18.69
C GLY A 435 9.25 14.25 19.51
N ARG A 436 9.32 15.38 18.82
CA ARG A 436 9.51 16.71 19.40
C ARG A 436 8.35 17.60 18.99
N LEU A 437 7.72 18.23 19.97
CA LEU A 437 6.64 19.20 19.78
C LEU A 437 7.22 20.62 19.81
N ILE A 438 7.08 21.35 18.72
CA ILE A 438 7.47 22.77 18.58
C ILE A 438 6.31 23.52 17.94
N ASP A 439 5.88 24.63 18.54
CA ASP A 439 4.84 25.51 18.00
C ASP A 439 3.53 24.78 17.60
N GLY A 440 3.18 23.70 18.32
CA GLY A 440 1.98 22.92 18.06
C GLY A 440 2.14 21.84 16.98
N GLU A 441 3.32 21.65 16.42
CA GLU A 441 3.63 20.61 15.43
C GLU A 441 4.55 19.54 16.04
N ILE A 442 4.20 18.26 15.83
CA ILE A 442 5.01 17.13 16.25
C ILE A 442 5.84 16.63 15.08
N THR A 443 7.17 16.65 15.22
CA THR A 443 8.11 16.02 14.28
C THR A 443 8.66 14.72 14.88
N PRO A 444 8.60 13.57 14.19
CA PRO A 444 9.16 12.33 14.70
C PRO A 444 10.70 12.42 14.78
N LEU A 445 11.28 11.72 15.74
CA LEU A 445 12.71 11.54 15.88
C LEU A 445 13.16 10.30 15.11
N ASN A 446 14.41 10.29 14.65
CA ASN A 446 15.02 9.11 14.08
C ASN A 446 15.16 7.99 15.16
N PRO A 447 14.57 6.80 14.95
CA PRO A 447 14.65 5.66 15.88
C PRO A 447 16.05 5.22 16.31
N GLU A 448 17.08 5.37 15.48
CA GLU A 448 18.45 5.05 15.92
C GLU A 448 18.93 6.02 17.00
N SER A 449 18.66 7.32 16.82
CA SER A 449 19.00 8.35 17.83
C SER A 449 18.21 8.17 19.12
N VAL A 450 16.93 7.80 19.00
CA VAL A 450 16.08 7.42 20.14
C VAL A 450 16.67 6.22 20.86
N GLN A 451 17.03 5.16 20.13
CA GLN A 451 17.58 3.96 20.73
C GLN A 451 18.90 4.24 21.44
N ASP A 452 19.79 5.04 20.86
CA ASP A 452 21.06 5.40 21.48
C ASP A 452 20.85 6.16 22.80
N THR A 453 19.88 7.08 22.82
CA THR A 453 19.52 7.88 24.00
C THR A 453 18.84 7.02 25.07
N LEU A 454 17.84 6.23 24.69
CA LEU A 454 16.95 5.53 25.60
C LEU A 454 17.35 4.08 25.90
N ARG A 455 18.46 3.58 25.35
CA ARG A 455 18.89 2.17 25.46
C ARG A 455 18.82 1.59 26.87
N ARG A 456 19.22 2.37 27.87
CA ARG A 456 19.28 1.95 29.29
C ARG A 456 17.92 1.94 29.98
N ILE A 457 16.96 2.66 29.42
CA ILE A 457 15.59 2.82 29.91
C ILE A 457 14.71 1.74 29.26
N LEU A 458 14.70 1.66 27.94
CA LEU A 458 13.89 0.70 27.19
C LEU A 458 14.32 -0.76 27.46
N ARG A 459 15.64 -0.99 27.64
CA ARG A 459 16.23 -2.30 28.00
C ARG A 459 15.83 -3.46 27.08
N VAL A 460 15.41 -3.16 25.85
CA VAL A 460 15.02 -4.16 24.87
C VAL A 460 16.22 -5.03 24.50
N ARG A 461 16.06 -6.34 24.66
CA ARG A 461 17.11 -7.33 24.36
C ARG A 461 17.14 -7.60 22.87
N ARG A 462 18.29 -8.07 22.38
CA ARG A 462 18.43 -8.48 20.98
C ARG A 462 17.40 -9.57 20.64
N GLY A 463 16.59 -9.32 19.62
CA GLY A 463 15.56 -10.25 19.14
C GLY A 463 14.25 -10.23 19.95
N ALA A 464 14.08 -9.25 20.84
CA ALA A 464 12.79 -8.96 21.47
C ALA A 464 12.29 -7.59 21.01
N SER A 465 10.97 -7.38 21.06
CA SER A 465 10.35 -6.06 20.85
C SER A 465 10.16 -5.30 22.17
N LEU A 466 9.87 -4.00 22.06
CA LEU A 466 9.50 -3.14 23.18
C LEU A 466 8.22 -3.65 23.84
N MET A 467 7.19 -3.97 23.04
CA MET A 467 5.98 -4.64 23.49
C MET A 467 6.31 -5.89 24.33
N GLN A 468 7.11 -6.82 23.81
CA GLN A 468 7.48 -8.04 24.54
C GLN A 468 8.28 -7.75 25.82
N THR A 469 9.14 -6.73 25.79
CA THR A 469 9.98 -6.36 26.94
C THR A 469 9.15 -5.80 28.07
N VAL A 470 8.18 -4.93 27.77
CA VAL A 470 7.33 -4.27 28.75
C VAL A 470 6.20 -5.20 29.23
N SER A 471 5.67 -6.04 28.34
CA SER A 471 4.64 -7.04 28.67
C SER A 471 5.17 -8.26 29.42
N ALA A 472 6.48 -8.41 29.62
CA ALA A 472 7.08 -9.51 30.39
C ALA A 472 6.89 -9.37 31.92
N VAL A 473 5.70 -8.94 32.35
CA VAL A 473 5.33 -8.80 33.76
C VAL A 473 5.02 -10.18 34.35
N LYS A 474 5.57 -10.45 35.54
CA LYS A 474 5.25 -11.67 36.29
C LYS A 474 4.21 -11.37 37.34
N LEU A 475 3.05 -12.00 37.24
CA LEU A 475 2.05 -11.98 38.29
C LEU A 475 2.52 -12.80 39.50
N SER A 476 2.42 -12.20 40.69
CA SER A 476 2.64 -12.91 41.95
C SER A 476 1.43 -13.79 42.30
N ALA A 477 1.60 -14.70 43.27
CA ALA A 477 0.49 -15.51 43.77
C ALA A 477 -0.62 -14.64 44.40
N GLU A 478 -0.25 -13.52 45.02
CA GLU A 478 -1.19 -12.54 45.59
C GLU A 478 -1.98 -11.83 44.49
N ASP A 479 -1.32 -11.47 43.38
CA ASP A 479 -1.99 -10.85 42.22
C ASP A 479 -3.07 -11.77 41.64
N LYS A 480 -2.71 -13.05 41.44
CA LYS A 480 -3.64 -14.07 40.93
C LYS A 480 -4.79 -14.31 41.92
N ALA A 481 -4.49 -14.41 43.21
CA ALA A 481 -5.50 -14.58 44.26
C ALA A 481 -6.43 -13.37 44.38
N GLY A 482 -5.94 -12.16 44.12
CA GLY A 482 -6.74 -10.93 44.14
C GLY A 482 -7.86 -10.90 43.09
N VAL A 483 -7.66 -11.58 41.95
CA VAL A 483 -8.65 -11.63 40.86
C VAL A 483 -9.46 -12.92 40.85
N LEU A 484 -8.82 -14.07 41.10
CA LEU A 484 -9.48 -15.39 41.03
C LEU A 484 -10.01 -15.89 42.38
N GLY A 485 -9.54 -15.30 43.49
CA GLY A 485 -9.68 -15.86 44.83
C GLY A 485 -8.60 -16.92 45.13
N GLU A 486 -8.24 -17.07 46.41
CA GLU A 486 -7.13 -17.94 46.85
C GLU A 486 -7.27 -19.40 46.42
N GLU A 487 -8.49 -19.95 46.48
CA GLU A 487 -8.74 -21.35 46.13
C GLU A 487 -8.48 -21.59 44.64
N ARG A 488 -8.99 -20.73 43.76
CA ARG A 488 -8.84 -20.87 42.30
C ARG A 488 -7.44 -20.53 41.82
N ALA A 489 -6.79 -19.51 42.39
CA ALA A 489 -5.42 -19.14 42.05
C ALA A 489 -4.39 -20.25 42.36
N SER A 490 -4.73 -21.20 43.24
CA SER A 490 -3.88 -22.35 43.58
C SER A 490 -4.05 -23.55 42.65
N VAL A 491 -5.05 -23.53 41.77
CA VAL A 491 -5.31 -24.59 40.78
C VAL A 491 -4.43 -24.40 39.55
N ASP A 492 -4.06 -25.52 38.92
CA ASP A 492 -3.31 -25.54 37.66
C ASP A 492 -3.98 -24.66 36.57
N GLU A 493 -3.18 -23.87 35.86
CA GLU A 493 -3.64 -22.90 34.86
C GLU A 493 -4.35 -23.58 33.70
N GLU A 494 -3.99 -24.82 33.37
CA GLU A 494 -4.67 -25.64 32.34
C GLU A 494 -6.12 -25.98 32.71
N LEU A 495 -6.48 -25.85 34.00
CA LEU A 495 -7.81 -26.11 34.54
C LEU A 495 -8.60 -24.83 34.83
N TRP A 496 -8.08 -23.67 34.43
CA TRP A 496 -8.83 -22.42 34.49
C TRP A 496 -9.94 -22.39 33.44
N THR A 497 -11.07 -21.79 33.79
CA THR A 497 -12.14 -21.51 32.84
C THR A 497 -11.72 -20.38 31.90
N GLN A 498 -12.43 -20.20 30.78
CA GLN A 498 -12.16 -19.08 29.88
C GLN A 498 -12.31 -17.72 30.58
N GLU A 499 -13.32 -17.56 31.45
CA GLU A 499 -13.51 -16.31 32.22
C GLU A 499 -12.33 -16.04 33.16
N GLU A 500 -11.76 -17.07 33.78
CA GLU A 500 -10.58 -16.93 34.64
C GLU A 500 -9.32 -16.61 33.85
N GLN A 501 -9.14 -17.23 32.67
CA GLN A 501 -8.05 -16.90 31.75
C GLN A 501 -8.16 -15.46 31.25
N ASP A 502 -9.35 -15.02 30.86
CA ASP A 502 -9.61 -13.65 30.41
C ASP A 502 -9.36 -12.63 31.54
N ALA A 503 -9.75 -12.96 32.77
CA ALA A 503 -9.50 -12.10 33.93
C ALA A 503 -8.00 -11.98 34.27
N ILE A 504 -7.24 -13.08 34.16
CA ILE A 504 -5.78 -13.05 34.32
C ILE A 504 -5.11 -12.28 33.19
N ALA A 505 -5.51 -12.51 31.93
CA ALA A 505 -4.97 -11.77 30.78
C ALA A 505 -5.24 -10.25 30.91
N ALA A 506 -6.42 -9.87 31.41
CA ALA A 506 -6.74 -8.47 31.70
C ALA A 506 -5.84 -7.88 32.81
N LEU A 507 -5.54 -8.66 33.86
CA LEU A 507 -4.61 -8.25 34.91
C LEU A 507 -3.17 -8.11 34.39
N GLU A 508 -2.71 -9.04 33.57
CA GLU A 508 -1.39 -8.98 32.92
C GLU A 508 -1.27 -7.72 32.07
N LEU A 509 -2.28 -7.42 31.25
CA LEU A 509 -2.32 -6.22 30.42
C LEU A 509 -2.33 -4.94 31.27
N ALA A 510 -3.13 -4.87 32.33
CA ALA A 510 -3.17 -3.72 33.22
C ALA A 510 -1.81 -3.45 33.89
N LYS A 511 -1.12 -4.52 34.33
CA LYS A 511 0.23 -4.36 34.90
C LYS A 511 1.28 -4.02 33.85
N ALA A 512 1.18 -4.58 32.64
CA ALA A 512 2.06 -4.22 31.53
C ALA A 512 1.89 -2.74 31.15
N LYS A 513 0.66 -2.23 31.14
CA LYS A 513 0.35 -0.82 30.93
C LYS A 513 0.92 0.07 32.04
N GLN A 514 0.81 -0.33 33.31
CA GLN A 514 1.43 0.41 34.39
C GLN A 514 2.95 0.48 34.23
N ALA A 515 3.59 -0.65 33.90
CA ALA A 515 5.03 -0.70 33.65
C ALA A 515 5.43 0.15 32.42
N TRP A 516 4.57 0.22 31.41
CA TRP A 516 4.74 1.09 30.25
C TRP A 516 4.70 2.57 30.67
N ASP A 517 3.72 2.99 31.46
CA ASP A 517 3.59 4.40 31.87
C ASP A 517 4.79 4.88 32.68
N GLU A 518 5.27 4.07 33.63
CA GLU A 518 6.48 4.37 34.42
C GLU A 518 7.73 4.50 33.54
N LEU A 519 7.85 3.62 32.54
CA LEU A 519 8.95 3.65 31.57
C LEU A 519 8.84 4.87 30.64
N LEU A 520 7.63 5.19 30.18
CA LEU A 520 7.35 6.30 29.28
C LEU A 520 7.70 7.64 29.95
N VAL A 521 7.34 7.83 31.22
CA VAL A 521 7.76 9.02 31.99
C VAL A 521 9.28 9.15 32.00
N SER A 522 9.99 8.09 32.41
CA SER A 522 11.45 8.08 32.48
C SER A 522 12.10 8.38 31.12
N ALA A 523 11.52 7.85 30.03
CA ALA A 523 12.00 8.05 28.68
C ALA A 523 11.78 9.48 28.19
N LEU A 524 10.61 10.07 28.44
CA LEU A 524 10.30 11.45 28.08
C LEU A 524 11.18 12.44 28.86
N GLU A 525 11.43 12.21 30.15
CA GLU A 525 12.37 13.02 30.95
C GLU A 525 13.76 13.00 30.33
N THR A 526 14.25 11.82 29.97
CA THR A 526 15.58 11.64 29.38
C THR A 526 15.69 12.29 27.99
N LEU A 527 14.65 12.19 27.16
CA LEU A 527 14.62 12.90 25.87
C LEU A 527 14.57 14.41 26.06
N GLN A 528 13.78 14.90 27.02
CA GLN A 528 13.65 16.33 27.30
C GLN A 528 14.99 16.97 27.67
N GLU A 529 15.84 16.25 28.42
CA GLU A 529 17.21 16.70 28.75
C GLU A 529 18.07 16.91 27.49
N THR A 530 17.84 16.15 26.42
CA THR A 530 18.59 16.28 25.16
C THR A 530 18.15 17.46 24.29
N PHE A 531 16.98 18.06 24.58
CA PHE A 531 16.40 19.09 23.72
C PHE A 531 16.83 20.50 24.09
N GLU A 532 17.58 20.71 25.18
CA GLU A 532 18.13 22.03 25.58
C GLU A 532 17.09 23.19 25.60
N ASN A 533 15.81 22.88 25.85
CA ASN A 533 14.61 23.77 25.79
C ASN A 533 14.08 24.10 24.39
N GLU A 534 14.54 23.41 23.35
CA GLU A 534 14.01 23.49 21.99
C GLU A 534 12.87 22.47 21.81
N GLY A 535 11.70 22.77 22.38
CA GLY A 535 10.49 21.95 22.26
C GLY A 535 10.28 20.92 23.37
N GLU A 536 9.12 20.27 23.33
CA GLU A 536 8.68 19.27 24.30
C GLU A 536 8.90 17.85 23.76
N ALA A 537 9.43 16.95 24.59
CA ALA A 537 9.50 15.53 24.29
C ALA A 537 8.10 14.91 24.32
N VAL A 538 7.75 14.20 23.25
CA VAL A 538 6.46 13.54 23.11
C VAL A 538 6.61 12.12 22.60
N TYR A 539 5.63 11.29 22.91
CA TYR A 539 5.45 9.98 22.28
C TYR A 539 4.08 9.93 21.64
N VAL A 540 3.99 9.41 20.43
CA VAL A 540 2.75 9.18 19.69
C VAL A 540 2.55 7.68 19.58
N SER A 541 1.35 7.18 19.84
CA SER A 541 1.01 5.76 19.64
C SER A 541 -0.49 5.52 19.75
N GLY A 542 -1.02 4.58 18.95
CA GLY A 542 -2.37 4.05 19.13
C GLY A 542 -3.49 5.11 19.09
N GLY A 543 -3.33 6.16 18.27
CA GLY A 543 -4.32 7.24 18.19
C GLY A 543 -4.18 8.35 19.23
N ARG A 544 -3.15 8.31 20.08
CA ARG A 544 -2.92 9.31 21.15
C ARG A 544 -1.51 9.88 21.12
N ALA A 545 -1.34 11.06 21.68
CA ALA A 545 -0.05 11.67 21.98
C ALA A 545 0.13 11.81 23.50
N TYR A 546 1.38 11.70 23.95
CA TYR A 546 1.76 11.70 25.35
C TYR A 546 2.90 12.69 25.57
N ARG A 547 2.85 13.44 26.67
CA ARG A 547 3.90 14.37 27.12
C ARG A 547 3.98 14.40 28.64
N LEU A 548 4.95 15.11 29.19
CA LEU A 548 5.02 15.38 30.62
C LEU A 548 4.35 16.72 30.93
N GLY A 549 3.42 16.69 31.90
CA GLY A 549 2.79 17.87 32.48
C GLY A 549 3.63 18.49 33.60
N GLU A 550 2.97 19.30 34.44
CA GLU A 550 3.59 19.81 35.67
C GLU A 550 3.94 18.63 36.61
N ASP A 551 5.02 18.73 37.38
CA ASP A 551 5.48 17.69 38.33
C ASP A 551 5.80 16.29 37.73
N SER A 552 6.17 16.20 36.45
CA SER A 552 6.49 14.94 35.74
C SER A 552 5.31 13.96 35.63
N GLU A 553 4.07 14.44 35.68
CA GLU A 553 2.90 13.59 35.41
C GLU A 553 2.72 13.31 33.91
N LEU A 554 2.29 12.11 33.56
CA LEU A 554 2.03 11.74 32.16
C LEU A 554 0.69 12.33 31.68
N GLU A 555 0.74 13.26 30.75
CA GLU A 555 -0.44 13.85 30.12
C GLU A 555 -0.70 13.20 28.76
N THR A 556 -1.97 12.84 28.51
CA THR A 556 -2.44 12.36 27.21
C THR A 556 -3.23 13.46 26.52
N PHE A 557 -2.95 13.71 25.24
CA PHE A 557 -3.65 14.74 24.47
C PHE A 557 -3.91 14.29 23.02
N GLU A 558 -4.88 14.94 22.37
CA GLU A 558 -5.18 14.72 20.96
C GLU A 558 -4.25 15.53 20.07
N HIS A 559 -3.74 14.92 19.01
CA HIS A 559 -2.89 15.58 18.04
C HIS A 559 -3.08 14.98 16.64
N ALA A 560 -2.96 15.81 15.59
CA ALA A 560 -3.08 15.37 14.20
C ALA A 560 -2.06 14.26 13.85
N ALA A 561 -0.85 14.35 14.39
CA ALA A 561 0.21 13.37 14.20
C ALA A 561 -0.11 11.95 14.73
N ALA A 562 -1.10 11.82 15.62
CA ALA A 562 -1.56 10.53 16.14
C ALA A 562 -2.68 9.90 15.28
N GLN A 563 -3.22 10.64 14.31
CA GLN A 563 -4.29 10.14 13.44
C GLN A 563 -3.79 8.99 12.56
N PRO A 564 -4.64 7.99 12.27
CA PRO A 564 -4.24 6.88 11.44
C PRO A 564 -4.03 7.29 9.98
N TYR A 565 -3.09 6.61 9.33
CA TYR A 565 -2.96 6.65 7.88
C TYR A 565 -3.81 5.55 7.24
N ALA A 566 -4.61 5.91 6.24
CA ALA A 566 -5.50 4.97 5.54
C ALA A 566 -5.32 5.04 4.02
N TRP A 567 -5.35 3.88 3.36
CA TRP A 567 -5.25 3.77 1.91
C TRP A 567 -6.26 2.78 1.35
N LYS A 568 -6.82 3.10 0.18
CA LYS A 568 -7.89 2.32 -0.44
C LYS A 568 -7.42 0.91 -0.80
N LEU A 569 -8.29 -0.07 -0.60
CA LEU A 569 -8.16 -1.42 -1.12
C LEU A 569 -9.14 -1.65 -2.27
N GLY A 570 -8.69 -2.30 -3.33
CA GLY A 570 -9.50 -2.63 -4.51
C GLY A 570 -9.21 -4.02 -5.07
N HIS A 571 -8.64 -4.89 -4.24
CA HIS A 571 -8.23 -6.26 -4.56
C HIS A 571 -8.97 -7.25 -3.68
N ASP A 572 -8.65 -8.53 -3.85
CA ASP A 572 -9.34 -9.65 -3.21
C ASP A 572 -10.84 -9.54 -3.48
N VAL A 573 -11.18 -9.28 -4.75
CA VAL A 573 -12.55 -9.08 -5.18
C VAL A 573 -13.29 -10.40 -5.01
N ARG A 574 -14.28 -10.36 -4.13
CA ARG A 574 -15.16 -11.46 -3.75
C ARG A 574 -16.23 -11.71 -4.83
N PRO A 575 -16.62 -12.99 -5.03
CA PRO A 575 -17.75 -13.32 -5.89
C PRO A 575 -19.06 -12.81 -5.31
N THR A 576 -20.08 -12.66 -6.17
CA THR A 576 -21.40 -12.12 -5.82
C THR A 576 -22.03 -12.76 -4.58
N ARG A 577 -21.80 -14.07 -4.36
CA ARG A 577 -22.36 -14.80 -3.21
C ARG A 577 -21.72 -14.47 -1.87
N TYR A 578 -20.58 -13.77 -1.87
CA TYR A 578 -19.81 -13.36 -0.69
C TYR A 578 -19.74 -11.82 -0.58
N SER A 579 -20.41 -11.11 -1.48
CA SER A 579 -20.48 -9.65 -1.48
C SER A 579 -21.48 -9.15 -0.44
N SER A 580 -21.18 -8.01 0.17
CA SER A 580 -22.07 -7.43 1.19
C SER A 580 -23.40 -7.01 0.58
N GLY A 581 -24.49 -7.29 1.29
CA GLY A 581 -25.87 -6.99 0.89
C GLY A 581 -26.56 -8.08 0.08
N ILE A 582 -25.88 -9.21 -0.21
CA ILE A 582 -26.44 -10.32 -1.00
C ILE A 582 -27.64 -10.99 -0.32
N THR A 583 -27.70 -10.97 1.01
CA THR A 583 -28.81 -11.57 1.76
C THR A 583 -30.03 -10.65 1.88
N GLY A 584 -29.88 -9.39 1.46
CA GLY A 584 -30.95 -8.39 1.39
C GLY A 584 -30.62 -7.10 2.15
N CYS A 585 -31.54 -6.14 2.12
CA CYS A 585 -31.31 -4.79 2.64
C CYS A 585 -30.92 -4.74 4.13
N TYR A 586 -31.40 -5.69 4.94
CA TYR A 586 -31.16 -5.68 6.39
C TYR A 586 -29.74 -6.09 6.79
N GLU A 587 -28.94 -6.63 5.86
CA GLU A 587 -27.53 -6.88 6.10
C GLU A 587 -26.76 -5.57 6.37
N CYS A 588 -27.20 -4.46 5.76
CA CYS A 588 -26.57 -3.15 5.88
C CYS A 588 -27.47 -2.10 6.56
N HIS A 589 -28.80 -2.23 6.47
CA HIS A 589 -29.77 -1.28 7.02
C HIS A 589 -30.48 -1.77 8.31
N ALA A 590 -29.89 -2.73 9.01
CA ALA A 590 -30.31 -3.08 10.37
C ALA A 590 -29.51 -2.27 11.40
N ALA A 591 -30.11 -2.08 12.59
CA ALA A 591 -29.36 -1.60 13.73
C ALA A 591 -28.25 -2.60 14.09
N GLY A 592 -27.05 -2.11 14.38
CA GLY A 592 -25.89 -2.98 14.62
C GLY A 592 -25.24 -3.56 13.37
N ALA A 593 -25.63 -3.14 12.16
CA ALA A 593 -25.04 -3.68 10.93
C ALA A 593 -23.52 -3.36 10.85
N PRO A 594 -22.63 -4.36 10.68
CA PRO A 594 -21.18 -4.18 10.71
C PRO A 594 -20.61 -3.14 9.74
N ILE A 595 -21.27 -2.91 8.61
CA ILE A 595 -20.85 -1.91 7.61
C ILE A 595 -20.80 -0.47 8.17
N PHE A 596 -21.58 -0.18 9.22
CA PHE A 596 -21.62 1.11 9.89
C PHE A 596 -21.23 1.03 11.37
N GLU A 597 -21.63 -0.05 12.06
CA GLU A 597 -21.45 -0.19 13.51
C GLU A 597 -20.23 -1.04 13.87
N GLY A 598 -19.58 -1.66 12.87
CA GLY A 598 -18.32 -2.38 13.06
C GLY A 598 -17.28 -1.48 13.70
N ARG A 599 -16.48 -2.08 14.58
CA ARG A 599 -15.52 -1.34 15.41
C ARG A 599 -14.13 -1.41 14.81
N VAL A 600 -13.40 -0.33 14.97
CA VAL A 600 -12.02 -0.17 14.52
C VAL A 600 -11.21 0.23 15.76
N THR A 601 -10.48 -0.73 16.29
CA THR A 601 -9.63 -0.55 17.47
C THR A 601 -8.25 -0.11 17.01
N ALA A 602 -7.75 0.98 17.60
CA ALA A 602 -6.40 1.45 17.32
C ALA A 602 -5.37 0.40 17.76
N VAL A 603 -4.35 0.21 16.93
CA VAL A 603 -3.27 -0.76 17.19
C VAL A 603 -1.98 0.00 17.54
N ALA A 604 -1.27 -0.48 18.55
CA ALA A 604 -0.06 0.14 19.07
C ALA A 604 1.04 -0.92 19.29
N PRO A 605 2.32 -0.57 19.03
CA PRO A 605 3.47 -1.44 19.32
C PRO A 605 3.90 -1.39 20.80
N VAL A 606 3.02 -0.93 21.70
CA VAL A 606 3.22 -0.84 23.16
C VAL A 606 1.91 -1.21 23.89
N PRO A 607 1.98 -1.68 25.16
CA PRO A 607 0.78 -2.10 25.88
C PRO A 607 -0.26 -0.98 26.03
N ASP A 608 -1.52 -1.33 25.79
CA ASP A 608 -2.66 -0.43 25.94
C ASP A 608 -3.87 -1.21 26.46
N ASP A 609 -4.33 -0.86 27.67
CA ASP A 609 -5.48 -1.48 28.31
C ASP A 609 -6.82 -0.84 27.90
N GLN A 610 -6.75 0.35 27.29
CA GLN A 610 -7.92 1.12 26.83
C GLN A 610 -7.62 1.76 25.46
N PRO A 611 -7.38 0.94 24.42
CA PRO A 611 -7.13 1.46 23.09
C PRO A 611 -8.35 2.24 22.58
N PRO A 612 -8.17 3.39 21.91
CA PRO A 612 -9.25 4.08 21.23
C PRO A 612 -9.99 3.16 20.28
N VAL A 613 -11.32 3.17 20.35
CA VAL A 613 -12.18 2.38 19.46
C VAL A 613 -13.21 3.28 18.81
N HIS A 614 -13.20 3.30 17.49
CA HIS A 614 -14.15 4.06 16.69
C HIS A 614 -15.12 3.12 15.98
N SER A 615 -16.36 3.57 15.79
CA SER A 615 -17.29 2.88 14.89
C SER A 615 -17.04 3.26 13.43
N MET A 616 -17.35 2.39 12.47
CA MET A 616 -17.18 2.71 11.04
C MET A 616 -17.97 3.97 10.63
N TRP A 617 -19.16 4.21 11.17
CA TRP A 617 -19.95 5.40 10.87
C TRP A 617 -19.26 6.69 11.32
N GLU A 618 -18.56 6.64 12.45
CA GLU A 618 -17.82 7.77 13.02
C GLU A 618 -16.63 8.12 12.12
N LEU A 619 -15.82 7.12 11.77
CA LEU A 619 -14.70 7.28 10.85
C LEU A 619 -15.13 7.70 9.44
N ALA A 620 -16.30 7.24 8.98
CA ALA A 620 -16.89 7.64 7.72
C ALA A 620 -17.55 9.04 7.76
N GLY A 621 -17.57 9.72 8.92
CA GLY A 621 -18.16 11.05 9.08
C GLY A 621 -19.68 11.09 8.93
N TYR A 622 -20.39 10.00 9.26
CA TYR A 622 -21.85 9.98 9.27
C TYR A 622 -22.42 10.47 10.60
N ASP A 623 -23.61 11.07 10.54
CA ASP A 623 -24.38 11.40 11.74
C ASP A 623 -25.16 10.18 12.22
N LYS A 624 -24.95 9.79 13.48
CA LYS A 624 -25.57 8.60 14.06
C LYS A 624 -27.09 8.68 14.13
N LEU A 625 -27.65 9.85 14.46
CA LEU A 625 -29.09 10.03 14.57
C LEU A 625 -29.76 9.89 13.20
N LEU A 626 -29.16 10.46 12.16
CA LEU A 626 -29.63 10.32 10.79
C LEU A 626 -29.52 8.86 10.31
N LEU A 627 -28.42 8.19 10.61
CA LEU A 627 -28.24 6.78 10.27
C LEU A 627 -29.29 5.90 10.97
N ASP A 628 -29.55 6.12 12.25
CA ASP A 628 -30.54 5.36 13.02
C ASP A 628 -31.97 5.63 12.55
N ALA A 629 -32.31 6.90 12.28
CA ALA A 629 -33.60 7.26 11.69
C ALA A 629 -33.79 6.58 10.32
N TRP A 630 -32.72 6.52 9.51
CA TRP A 630 -32.74 5.82 8.24
C TRP A 630 -32.94 4.31 8.42
N ASN A 631 -32.18 3.66 9.30
CA ASN A 631 -32.34 2.23 9.60
C ASN A 631 -33.73 1.89 10.13
N GLN A 632 -34.29 2.74 11.00
CA GLN A 632 -35.65 2.58 11.51
C GLN A 632 -36.71 2.72 10.40
N SER A 633 -36.50 3.64 9.45
CA SER A 633 -37.41 3.78 8.29
C SER A 633 -37.47 2.50 7.44
N PHE A 634 -36.36 1.75 7.35
CA PHE A 634 -36.31 0.47 6.65
C PHE A 634 -37.12 -0.62 7.35
N GLN A 635 -37.10 -0.68 8.68
CA GLN A 635 -37.93 -1.61 9.44
C GLN A 635 -39.44 -1.34 9.22
N GLY A 636 -39.83 -0.07 9.13
CA GLY A 636 -41.21 0.34 8.82
C GLY A 636 -41.65 0.10 7.36
N ARG A 637 -40.72 -0.21 6.45
CA ARG A 637 -40.98 -0.27 5.00
C ARG A 637 -42.04 -1.29 4.61
N SER A 638 -42.05 -2.47 5.24
CA SER A 638 -43.05 -3.50 4.95
C SER A 638 -44.45 -3.04 5.35
N ILE A 639 -44.58 -2.48 6.55
CA ILE A 639 -45.84 -1.93 7.06
C ILE A 639 -46.31 -0.79 6.15
N PHE A 640 -45.40 0.12 5.78
CA PHE A 640 -45.71 1.22 4.87
C PHE A 640 -46.23 0.74 3.51
N LYS A 641 -45.60 -0.30 2.93
CA LYS A 641 -46.09 -0.91 1.67
C LYS A 641 -47.49 -1.48 1.83
N TYR A 642 -47.75 -2.29 2.87
CA TYR A 642 -49.06 -2.88 3.09
C TYR A 642 -50.13 -1.83 3.37
N ALA A 643 -49.83 -0.82 4.20
CA ALA A 643 -50.72 0.29 4.47
C ALA A 643 -51.01 1.11 3.20
N GLY A 644 -50.00 1.35 2.36
CA GLY A 644 -50.14 2.01 1.06
C GLY A 644 -51.03 1.23 0.11
N PHE A 645 -50.83 -0.08 -0.04
CA PHE A 645 -51.69 -0.94 -0.87
C PHE A 645 -53.11 -1.02 -0.31
N ALA A 646 -53.29 -1.11 1.01
CA ALA A 646 -54.60 -1.08 1.64
C ALA A 646 -55.32 0.25 1.37
N ALA A 647 -54.62 1.38 1.52
CA ALA A 647 -55.15 2.70 1.22
C ALA A 647 -55.54 2.85 -0.27
N MET A 648 -54.68 2.41 -1.19
CA MET A 648 -54.98 2.39 -2.63
C MET A 648 -56.18 1.48 -2.94
N GLY A 649 -56.29 0.32 -2.28
CA GLY A 649 -57.44 -0.56 -2.40
C GLY A 649 -58.74 0.11 -1.94
N ILE A 650 -58.72 0.79 -0.78
CA ILE A 650 -59.87 1.54 -0.27
C ILE A 650 -60.26 2.67 -1.23
N VAL A 651 -59.30 3.46 -1.70
CA VAL A 651 -59.55 4.53 -2.69
C VAL A 651 -60.11 3.95 -3.99
N GLY A 652 -59.56 2.84 -4.47
CA GLY A 652 -60.06 2.13 -5.65
C GLY A 652 -61.51 1.66 -5.49
N LEU A 653 -61.88 1.12 -4.33
CA LEU A 653 -63.26 0.72 -4.01
C LEU A 653 -64.21 1.93 -3.95
N ILE A 654 -63.76 3.06 -3.40
CA ILE A 654 -64.53 4.30 -3.37
C ILE A 654 -64.78 4.80 -4.81
N LEU A 655 -63.73 4.87 -5.63
CA LEU A 655 -63.84 5.30 -7.03
C LEU A 655 -64.75 4.36 -7.85
N LEU A 656 -64.64 3.05 -7.64
CA LEU A 656 -65.51 2.06 -8.27
C LEU A 656 -66.97 2.26 -7.86
N THR A 657 -67.24 2.56 -6.59
CA THR A 657 -68.59 2.84 -6.09
C THR A 657 -69.19 4.07 -6.78
N TYR A 658 -68.44 5.16 -6.90
CA TYR A 658 -68.89 6.35 -7.63
C TYR A 658 -69.11 6.09 -9.12
N LEU A 659 -68.27 5.28 -9.76
CA LEU A 659 -68.46 4.88 -11.16
C LEU A 659 -69.75 4.06 -11.34
N ILE A 660 -70.01 3.10 -10.45
CA ILE A 660 -71.24 2.31 -10.46
C ILE A 660 -72.46 3.22 -10.26
N GLN A 661 -72.44 4.11 -9.27
CA GLN A 661 -73.53 5.06 -9.03
C GLN A 661 -73.75 6.00 -10.23
N GLY A 662 -72.68 6.51 -10.84
CA GLY A 662 -72.76 7.36 -12.02
C GLY A 662 -73.35 6.65 -13.24
N THR A 663 -72.94 5.40 -13.48
CA THR A 663 -73.49 4.58 -14.58
C THR A 663 -74.97 4.25 -14.35
N TYR A 664 -75.37 3.86 -13.12
CA TYR A 664 -76.79 3.68 -12.77
C TYR A 664 -77.60 4.98 -12.95
N GLY A 665 -77.04 6.14 -12.60
CA GLY A 665 -77.67 7.44 -12.83
C GLY A 665 -77.89 7.75 -14.32
N LEU A 666 -76.88 7.49 -15.16
CA LEU A 666 -76.95 7.62 -16.62
C LEU A 666 -78.01 6.69 -17.23
N PHE A 667 -78.00 5.40 -16.89
CA PHE A 667 -79.01 4.45 -17.38
C PHE A 667 -80.42 4.74 -16.85
N GLY A 668 -80.54 5.31 -15.63
CA GLY A 668 -81.80 5.80 -15.10
C GLY A 668 -82.36 7.01 -15.86
N HIS A 669 -81.49 7.88 -16.37
CA HIS A 669 -81.86 9.02 -17.21
C HIS A 669 -82.36 8.57 -18.59
N PHE A 670 -81.70 7.60 -19.22
CA PHE A 670 -82.12 7.00 -20.50
C PHE A 670 -83.38 6.12 -20.41
N ARG A 671 -83.83 5.74 -19.22
CA ARG A 671 -85.11 5.05 -19.00
C ARG A 671 -86.29 6.00 -18.76
N ARG A 672 -86.03 7.28 -18.51
CA ARG A 672 -87.04 8.32 -18.24
C ARG A 672 -87.20 9.35 -19.36
N ALA A 673 -86.27 9.36 -20.32
CA ALA A 673 -86.46 9.93 -21.65
C ALA A 673 -87.07 8.87 -22.57
#